data_AF-A0A2Z3YWY2-F1
#
_entry.id   AF-A0A2Z3YWY2-F1
#
_cell.length_a   1.000
_cell.length_b   1.000
_cell.length_c   1.000
_cell.angle_alpha   90.00
_cell.angle_beta   90.00
_cell.angle_gamma   90.00
#
_symmetry.space_group_name_H-M   'P 1'
#
loop_
_entity.id
_entity.type
_entity.pdbx_description
1 polymer ?
#
loop_
_entity_poly.entity_id
_entity_poly.type
_entity_poly.pdbx_seq_one_letter_code
_entity_poly.pdbx_strand_id
1 'polypeptide(L)'
;MTHTPGRTTPALDIVVCTCDPSRLPLLRACLDAVQRGIGPRDTLTVVVDHCPQLLTRLSPPTGEAGETGADGAAPPVTVVENTRTRGLSGARNTGLTVGGNPVVCFLDDDAVPSPGWSEAVRGAFDDPDVIGVGGRVEPRFTGPDGLETRRPRWIPASCDWIFGCDRDDSPVDGETLRNPVGAAMAVRREALADLPGSRPPGPGETQADGEVFREDLGRTGSDAAGGEETELFQRLTARQPGHTVRRVDAFHVRHTVPASRTRPGYVLRRSFMEGRSKAAVSGLPHTRLGVERDHLRRVVTGAAGELCAAVHGDHAAPARILTTVAVAAAAGLGFLTGRPLRDVRPDGDHPAPACPAPACPAPACPAPSGPEVSVVVCTDDRGTGTGDCLVAVSAAARAAGPRHPVEIVLVDNSTSGRLYRAATLRRPEYPGVAVRVVREPVRGLSRARNTGVRACRGRVILFTDDDALVAPDWVTTAVDAVDRTGADCVTGRVLAASLERKSHRIFEAGGGFDKGPVAKTWTRRGVSEGRLPPVYPYPGSCFGSGNNMAFTRQCLNSVGGFTEELGAGRATRGGEDLDMFRRVILSGGTVFYEPGMVVRHRHRAGMWALTRQIYGHGTGMAASLARCALDDRGHARAVIAGLPTGFRTLLASRRAARTLSGVPDAPERVPGKSVTRFPRYLTLVELVGYCTGVPLLAGVLLRDSRASMGQDA
;
A
#
# COMPACT_ATOMS: atom_id res chain seq x y z
N MET A 1 7.65 -51.22 -21.86
CA MET A 1 6.87 -51.44 -20.62
C MET A 1 7.76 -52.17 -19.63
N THR A 2 8.48 -51.41 -18.81
CA THR A 2 9.20 -51.94 -17.64
C THR A 2 8.34 -51.65 -16.42
N HIS A 3 7.64 -52.67 -15.94
CA HIS A 3 6.85 -52.62 -14.71
C HIS A 3 7.83 -52.54 -13.53
N THR A 4 7.94 -51.37 -12.91
CA THR A 4 8.55 -51.26 -11.57
C THR A 4 7.55 -51.85 -10.56
N PRO A 5 7.90 -52.88 -9.77
CA PRO A 5 6.99 -53.46 -8.80
C PRO A 5 6.83 -52.55 -7.57
N GLY A 6 5.59 -52.35 -7.12
CA GLY A 6 5.31 -52.16 -5.68
C GLY A 6 5.19 -50.75 -5.10
N ARG A 7 4.93 -49.68 -5.88
CA ARG A 7 4.48 -48.40 -5.28
C ARG A 7 2.96 -48.40 -5.12
N THR A 8 2.47 -48.53 -3.89
CA THR A 8 1.05 -48.34 -3.58
C THR A 8 0.69 -46.87 -3.79
N THR A 9 -0.27 -46.59 -4.67
CA THR A 9 -0.83 -45.25 -4.87
C THR A 9 -1.35 -44.70 -3.53
N PRO A 10 -0.97 -43.49 -3.11
CA PRO A 10 -1.37 -42.95 -1.82
C PRO A 10 -2.89 -42.73 -1.79
N ALA A 11 -3.56 -43.13 -0.72
CA ALA A 11 -4.96 -42.82 -0.48
C ALA A 11 -5.13 -41.34 -0.10
N LEU A 12 -6.30 -40.75 -0.38
CA LEU A 12 -6.63 -39.35 -0.08
C LEU A 12 -7.70 -39.25 1.01
N ASP A 13 -7.57 -38.23 1.86
CA ASP A 13 -8.67 -37.70 2.66
C ASP A 13 -9.19 -36.42 2.02
N ILE A 14 -10.41 -36.44 1.51
CA ILE A 14 -11.04 -35.28 0.89
C ILE A 14 -11.89 -34.57 1.94
N VAL A 15 -11.60 -33.29 2.17
CA VAL A 15 -12.31 -32.43 3.12
C VAL A 15 -13.00 -31.30 2.35
N VAL A 16 -14.33 -31.26 2.45
CA VAL A 16 -15.18 -30.19 1.90
C VAL A 16 -15.83 -29.44 3.04
N CYS A 17 -15.55 -28.15 3.18
CA CYS A 17 -16.14 -27.31 4.23
C CYS A 17 -17.33 -26.52 3.69
N THR A 18 -18.44 -26.49 4.43
CA THR A 18 -19.65 -25.76 4.02
C THR A 18 -20.33 -25.08 5.21
N CYS A 19 -20.94 -23.92 4.98
CA CYS A 19 -21.61 -23.12 6.03
C CYS A 19 -22.92 -22.44 5.58
N ASP A 20 -23.27 -22.54 4.29
CA ASP A 20 -24.32 -21.75 3.66
C ASP A 20 -25.39 -22.66 3.03
N PRO A 21 -26.59 -22.75 3.64
CA PRO A 21 -27.67 -23.59 3.11
C PRO A 21 -28.09 -23.24 1.67
N SER A 22 -27.86 -22.01 1.21
CA SER A 22 -28.19 -21.60 -0.16
C SER A 22 -27.28 -22.24 -1.21
N ARG A 23 -26.12 -22.77 -0.81
CA ARG A 23 -25.16 -23.44 -1.69
C ARG A 23 -25.36 -24.94 -1.80
N LEU A 24 -26.39 -25.50 -1.19
CA LEU A 24 -26.65 -26.94 -1.24
C LEU A 24 -26.62 -27.53 -2.67
N PRO A 25 -27.14 -26.87 -3.73
CA PRO A 25 -26.99 -27.36 -5.09
C PRO A 25 -25.53 -27.40 -5.59
N LEU A 26 -24.72 -26.42 -5.20
CA LEU A 26 -23.29 -26.35 -5.54
C LEU A 26 -22.51 -27.45 -4.80
N LEU A 27 -22.79 -27.61 -3.51
CA LEU A 27 -22.21 -28.67 -2.69
C LEU A 27 -22.51 -30.05 -3.29
N ARG A 28 -23.76 -30.32 -3.69
CA ARG A 28 -24.12 -31.58 -4.36
C ARG A 28 -23.34 -31.80 -5.65
N ALA A 29 -23.23 -30.77 -6.50
CA ALA A 29 -22.45 -30.87 -7.73
C ALA A 29 -20.95 -31.13 -7.47
N CYS A 30 -20.38 -30.52 -6.42
CA CYS A 30 -19.02 -30.79 -5.95
C CYS A 30 -18.88 -32.25 -5.49
N LEU A 31 -19.74 -32.71 -4.58
CA LEU A 31 -19.70 -34.07 -4.04
C LEU A 31 -19.89 -35.14 -5.12
N ASP A 32 -20.84 -34.95 -6.03
CA ASP A 32 -21.08 -35.86 -7.16
C ASP A 32 -19.81 -35.98 -8.04
N ALA A 33 -19.11 -34.88 -8.28
CA ALA A 33 -17.87 -34.87 -9.06
C ALA A 33 -16.70 -35.49 -8.30
N VAL A 34 -16.60 -35.27 -6.99
CA VAL A 34 -15.61 -35.93 -6.12
C VAL A 34 -15.85 -37.44 -6.09
N GLN A 35 -17.07 -37.90 -5.82
CA GLN A 35 -17.41 -39.32 -5.73
C GLN A 35 -17.13 -40.10 -7.02
N ARG A 36 -17.28 -39.46 -8.20
CA ARG A 36 -16.89 -40.07 -9.48
C ARG A 36 -15.38 -40.18 -9.70
N GLY A 37 -14.58 -39.42 -8.96
CA GLY A 37 -13.13 -39.31 -9.17
C GLY A 37 -12.28 -39.92 -8.06
N ILE A 38 -12.86 -40.45 -6.98
CA ILE A 38 -12.12 -41.04 -5.85
C ILE A 38 -12.18 -42.57 -5.88
N GLY A 39 -11.16 -43.21 -5.31
CA GLY A 39 -11.04 -44.65 -5.20
C GLY A 39 -11.57 -45.20 -3.86
N PRO A 40 -11.66 -46.54 -3.72
CA PRO A 40 -12.25 -47.19 -2.56
C PRO A 40 -11.46 -47.04 -1.26
N ARG A 41 -10.19 -46.63 -1.32
CA ARG A 41 -9.32 -46.39 -0.15
C ARG A 41 -9.38 -44.95 0.34
N ASP A 42 -10.01 -44.05 -0.41
CA ASP A 42 -10.10 -42.65 -0.05
C ASP A 42 -11.22 -42.41 0.97
N THR A 43 -11.18 -41.28 1.66
CA THR A 43 -12.28 -40.83 2.51
C THR A 43 -12.84 -39.51 2.00
N LEU A 44 -14.15 -39.31 2.12
CA LEU A 44 -14.82 -38.06 1.78
C LEU A 44 -15.56 -37.53 3.00
N THR A 45 -15.08 -36.40 3.52
CA THR A 45 -15.61 -35.73 4.71
C THR A 45 -16.21 -34.38 4.33
N VAL A 46 -17.46 -34.16 4.73
CA VAL A 46 -18.13 -32.85 4.66
C VAL A 46 -18.19 -32.27 6.07
N VAL A 47 -17.53 -31.13 6.27
CA VAL A 47 -17.53 -30.40 7.54
C VAL A 47 -18.55 -29.28 7.47
N VAL A 48 -19.57 -29.35 8.32
CA VAL A 48 -20.61 -28.33 8.45
C VAL A 48 -20.21 -27.32 9.53
N ASP A 49 -19.86 -26.10 9.11
CA ASP A 49 -19.41 -25.03 9.99
C ASP A 49 -20.59 -24.31 10.66
N HIS A 50 -20.91 -24.71 11.89
CA HIS A 50 -21.88 -24.05 12.79
C HIS A 50 -23.22 -23.71 12.11
N CYS A 51 -23.75 -24.67 11.33
CA CYS A 51 -25.01 -24.53 10.61
C CYS A 51 -25.93 -25.74 10.86
N PRO A 52 -26.71 -25.75 11.96
CA PRO A 52 -27.55 -26.90 12.34
C PRO A 52 -28.55 -27.31 11.24
N GLN A 53 -29.10 -26.32 10.53
CA GLN A 53 -30.04 -26.55 9.43
C GLN A 53 -29.41 -27.36 8.28
N LEU A 54 -28.15 -27.07 7.97
CA LEU A 54 -27.42 -27.78 6.91
C LEU A 54 -26.97 -29.16 7.40
N LEU A 55 -26.54 -29.26 8.67
CA LEU A 55 -26.21 -30.54 9.31
C LEU A 55 -27.39 -31.51 9.27
N THR A 56 -28.58 -31.09 9.71
CA THR A 56 -29.79 -31.93 9.66
C THR A 56 -30.17 -32.37 8.24
N ARG A 57 -29.91 -31.52 7.23
CA ARG A 57 -30.22 -31.86 5.82
C ARG A 57 -29.21 -32.82 5.18
N LEU A 58 -27.98 -32.83 5.67
CA LEU A 58 -26.89 -33.65 5.14
C LEU A 58 -26.72 -34.96 5.91
N SER A 59 -27.10 -34.98 7.19
CA SER A 59 -27.11 -36.20 8.00
C SER A 59 -28.18 -37.18 7.49
N PRO A 60 -27.87 -38.47 7.36
CA PRO A 60 -28.87 -39.47 7.05
C PRO A 60 -29.93 -39.53 8.16
N PRO A 61 -31.21 -39.83 7.83
CA PRO A 61 -32.23 -40.04 8.85
C PRO A 61 -31.79 -41.18 9.78
N THR A 62 -31.87 -40.92 11.09
CA THR A 62 -31.56 -41.90 12.15
C THR A 62 -32.35 -43.19 11.91
N GLY A 63 -31.68 -44.26 11.49
CA GLY A 63 -32.27 -45.59 11.34
C GLY A 63 -31.80 -46.41 10.13
N GLU A 64 -31.19 -45.79 9.11
CA GLU A 64 -30.67 -46.52 7.94
C GLU A 64 -29.16 -46.33 7.83
N ALA A 65 -28.41 -47.20 8.54
CA ALA A 65 -27.03 -47.46 8.15
C ALA A 65 -27.09 -48.20 6.81
N GLY A 66 -26.89 -47.46 5.71
CA GLY A 66 -26.86 -48.04 4.37
C GLY A 66 -25.88 -49.20 4.34
N GLU A 67 -26.40 -50.39 4.08
CA GLU A 67 -25.61 -51.61 3.91
C GLU A 67 -24.54 -51.37 2.85
N THR A 68 -23.33 -51.83 3.18
CA THR A 68 -22.15 -51.87 2.32
C THR A 68 -22.47 -52.49 0.96
N GLY A 69 -22.50 -51.68 -0.09
CA GLY A 69 -22.51 -52.14 -1.47
C GLY A 69 -21.16 -52.76 -1.85
N ALA A 70 -21.24 -53.96 -2.42
CA ALA A 70 -20.14 -54.81 -2.88
C ALA A 70 -19.18 -54.14 -3.90
N ASP A 71 -17.96 -54.67 -3.94
CA ASP A 71 -16.89 -54.55 -4.95
C ASP A 71 -16.92 -53.33 -5.89
N GLY A 72 -16.19 -52.27 -5.50
CA GLY A 72 -15.80 -51.17 -6.39
C GLY A 72 -16.59 -49.85 -6.26
N ALA A 73 -17.53 -49.76 -5.32
CA ALA A 73 -18.28 -48.52 -5.07
C ALA A 73 -17.44 -47.41 -4.40
N ALA A 74 -17.74 -46.15 -4.72
CA ALA A 74 -17.13 -44.98 -4.09
C ALA A 74 -17.42 -44.95 -2.57
N PRO A 75 -16.47 -44.48 -1.74
CA PRO A 75 -16.62 -44.46 -0.29
C PRO A 75 -17.81 -43.57 0.15
N PRO A 76 -18.49 -43.92 1.26
CA PRO A 76 -19.61 -43.14 1.78
C PRO A 76 -19.16 -41.75 2.24
N VAL A 77 -20.05 -40.76 2.09
CA VAL A 77 -19.83 -39.39 2.55
C VAL A 77 -19.98 -39.33 4.07
N THR A 78 -18.92 -38.95 4.77
CA THR A 78 -18.95 -38.72 6.22
C THR A 78 -19.28 -37.25 6.47
N VAL A 79 -20.38 -36.97 7.18
CA VAL A 79 -20.78 -35.60 7.53
C VAL A 79 -20.47 -35.36 8.99
N VAL A 80 -19.71 -34.29 9.28
CA VAL A 80 -19.32 -33.92 10.65
C VAL A 80 -19.65 -32.45 10.94
N GLU A 81 -19.98 -32.14 12.18
CA GLU A 81 -20.11 -30.77 12.66
C GLU A 81 -18.72 -30.19 12.99
N ASN A 82 -18.48 -28.91 12.66
CA ASN A 82 -17.27 -28.22 13.09
C ASN A 82 -17.25 -28.08 14.62
N THR A 83 -16.31 -28.74 15.29
CA THR A 83 -16.15 -28.69 16.75
C THR A 83 -15.23 -27.56 17.22
N ARG A 84 -14.60 -26.84 16.29
CA ARG A 84 -13.64 -25.76 16.55
C ARG A 84 -14.27 -24.38 16.42
N THR A 85 -13.45 -23.33 16.47
CA THR A 85 -13.88 -21.95 16.25
C THR A 85 -14.65 -21.83 14.92
N ARG A 86 -15.79 -21.14 14.94
CA ARG A 86 -16.59 -20.88 13.74
C ARG A 86 -15.76 -20.20 12.66
N GLY A 87 -15.75 -20.75 11.45
CA GLY A 87 -15.00 -20.24 10.32
C GLY A 87 -14.27 -21.32 9.54
N LEU A 88 -13.74 -20.94 8.38
CA LEU A 88 -13.11 -21.88 7.45
C LEU A 88 -11.89 -22.59 8.04
N SER A 89 -11.05 -21.91 8.83
CA SER A 89 -9.88 -22.52 9.48
C SER A 89 -10.28 -23.58 10.51
N GLY A 90 -11.24 -23.29 11.37
CA GLY A 90 -11.76 -24.25 12.34
C GLY A 90 -12.42 -25.45 11.65
N ALA A 91 -13.19 -25.22 10.57
CA ALA A 91 -13.78 -26.29 9.79
C ALA A 91 -12.71 -27.20 9.13
N ARG A 92 -11.66 -26.62 8.55
CA ARG A 92 -10.55 -27.39 7.97
C ARG A 92 -9.79 -28.18 9.05
N ASN A 93 -9.55 -27.57 10.22
CA ASN A 93 -8.94 -28.26 11.36
C ASN A 93 -9.81 -29.42 11.86
N THR A 94 -11.13 -29.28 11.92
CA THR A 94 -12.04 -30.40 12.24
C THR A 94 -11.96 -31.49 11.18
N GLY A 95 -11.92 -31.14 9.89
CA GLY A 95 -11.79 -32.12 8.81
C GLY A 95 -10.50 -32.94 8.89
N LEU A 96 -9.39 -32.33 9.35
CA LEU A 96 -8.11 -33.01 9.52
C LEU A 96 -8.14 -34.16 10.54
N THR A 97 -9.07 -34.13 11.49
CA THR A 97 -9.18 -35.15 12.55
C THR A 97 -10.05 -36.34 12.19
N VAL A 98 -10.72 -36.34 11.02
CA VAL A 98 -11.65 -37.40 10.62
C VAL A 98 -10.95 -38.54 9.87
N GLY A 99 -10.16 -38.20 8.86
CA GLY A 99 -9.42 -39.16 8.03
C GLY A 99 -7.99 -39.40 8.51
N GLY A 100 -7.40 -40.53 8.11
CA GLY A 100 -6.03 -40.93 8.45
C GLY A 100 -5.14 -41.23 7.24
N ASN A 101 -5.57 -40.91 6.02
CA ASN A 101 -4.82 -41.21 4.81
C ASN A 101 -3.57 -40.32 4.65
N PRO A 102 -2.57 -40.76 3.86
CA PRO A 102 -1.29 -40.05 3.73
C PRO A 102 -1.36 -38.66 3.10
N VAL A 103 -2.42 -38.36 2.33
CA VAL A 103 -2.60 -37.07 1.66
C VAL A 103 -3.97 -36.52 2.02
N VAL A 104 -4.02 -35.24 2.40
CA VAL A 104 -5.28 -34.53 2.68
C VAL A 104 -5.53 -33.54 1.55
N CYS A 105 -6.70 -33.61 0.93
CA CYS A 105 -7.18 -32.73 -0.13
C CYS A 105 -8.31 -31.85 0.41
N PHE A 106 -8.21 -30.54 0.22
CA PHE A 106 -9.25 -29.57 0.55
C PHE A 106 -9.87 -29.01 -0.72
N LEU A 107 -11.21 -29.00 -0.74
CA LEU A 107 -12.02 -28.43 -1.80
C LEU A 107 -13.09 -27.49 -1.20
N ASP A 108 -13.33 -26.36 -1.88
CA ASP A 108 -14.43 -25.46 -1.53
C ASP A 108 -15.78 -26.06 -1.99
N ASP A 109 -16.87 -25.77 -1.25
CA ASP A 109 -18.21 -26.28 -1.54
C ASP A 109 -18.84 -25.78 -2.86
N ASP A 110 -18.22 -24.76 -3.48
CA ASP A 110 -18.56 -24.18 -4.76
C ASP A 110 -17.53 -24.47 -5.88
N ALA A 111 -16.61 -25.43 -5.64
CA ALA A 111 -15.58 -25.87 -6.60
C ALA A 111 -15.86 -27.29 -7.13
N VAL A 112 -16.04 -27.44 -8.44
CA VAL A 112 -16.30 -28.73 -9.10
C VAL A 112 -15.01 -29.25 -9.76
N PRO A 113 -14.42 -30.37 -9.30
CA PRO A 113 -13.23 -30.93 -9.91
C PRO A 113 -13.50 -31.61 -11.27
N SER A 114 -12.52 -31.56 -12.15
CA SER A 114 -12.55 -32.19 -13.48
C SER A 114 -12.23 -33.70 -13.41
N PRO A 115 -12.66 -34.52 -14.37
CA PRO A 115 -12.25 -35.93 -14.43
C PRO A 115 -10.72 -36.10 -14.40
N GLY A 116 -10.22 -37.11 -13.69
CA GLY A 116 -8.77 -37.39 -13.56
C GLY A 116 -8.05 -36.57 -12.48
N TRP A 117 -8.76 -35.73 -11.73
CA TRP A 117 -8.16 -34.83 -10.74
C TRP A 117 -7.44 -35.57 -9.60
N SER A 118 -7.99 -36.69 -9.13
CA SER A 118 -7.44 -37.39 -7.96
C SER A 118 -6.18 -38.17 -8.32
N GLU A 119 -6.13 -38.73 -9.54
CA GLU A 119 -4.95 -39.36 -10.11
C GLU A 119 -3.82 -38.35 -10.31
N ALA A 120 -4.15 -37.14 -10.77
CA ALA A 120 -3.18 -36.05 -10.89
C ALA A 120 -2.59 -35.64 -9.53
N VAL A 121 -3.42 -35.55 -8.49
CA VAL A 121 -2.95 -35.28 -7.13
C VAL A 121 -2.01 -36.39 -6.65
N ARG A 122 -2.38 -37.67 -6.84
CA ARG A 122 -1.53 -38.81 -6.44
C ARG A 122 -0.18 -38.81 -7.15
N GLY A 123 -0.19 -38.61 -8.47
CA GLY A 123 1.04 -38.58 -9.27
C GLY A 123 2.02 -37.49 -8.84
N ALA A 124 1.53 -36.36 -8.35
CA ALA A 124 2.39 -35.30 -7.82
C ALA A 124 3.09 -35.69 -6.51
N PHE A 125 2.48 -36.55 -5.68
CA PHE A 125 3.06 -37.04 -4.42
C PHE A 125 3.96 -38.29 -4.58
N ASP A 126 4.13 -38.80 -5.82
CA ASP A 126 5.16 -39.80 -6.13
C ASP A 126 6.58 -39.27 -5.92
N ASP A 127 6.73 -37.94 -5.98
CA ASP A 127 7.92 -37.21 -5.60
C ASP A 127 7.91 -36.98 -4.07
N PRO A 128 8.88 -37.55 -3.33
CA PRO A 128 8.93 -37.41 -1.88
C PRO A 128 9.16 -35.97 -1.42
N ASP A 129 9.81 -35.13 -2.25
CA ASP A 129 10.11 -33.74 -1.91
C ASP A 129 8.87 -32.83 -2.05
N VAL A 130 7.77 -33.34 -2.61
CA VAL A 130 6.51 -32.61 -2.73
C VAL A 130 5.69 -32.80 -1.45
N ILE A 131 5.53 -31.70 -0.70
CA ILE A 131 4.73 -31.66 0.53
C ILE A 131 3.33 -31.09 0.30
N GLY A 132 3.14 -30.36 -0.80
CA GLY A 132 1.87 -29.71 -1.11
C GLY A 132 1.61 -29.60 -2.60
N VAL A 133 0.34 -29.55 -2.97
CA VAL A 133 -0.12 -29.38 -4.35
C VAL A 133 -1.20 -28.31 -4.39
N GLY A 134 -1.13 -27.43 -5.39
CA GLY A 134 -2.20 -26.49 -5.74
C GLY A 134 -2.77 -26.80 -7.11
N GLY A 135 -4.10 -26.86 -7.18
CA GLY A 135 -4.84 -27.09 -8.42
C GLY A 135 -5.01 -25.84 -9.28
N ARG A 136 -5.44 -26.03 -10.52
CA ARG A 136 -5.94 -24.96 -11.40
C ARG A 136 -7.35 -24.58 -10.98
N VAL A 137 -7.58 -23.31 -10.67
CA VAL A 137 -8.88 -22.80 -10.22
C VAL A 137 -9.46 -21.85 -11.25
N GLU A 138 -10.37 -22.35 -12.07
CA GLU A 138 -11.01 -21.59 -13.14
C GLU A 138 -12.33 -20.95 -12.68
N PRO A 139 -12.57 -19.64 -12.89
CA PRO A 139 -13.81 -19.00 -12.51
C PRO A 139 -14.98 -19.38 -13.46
N ARG A 140 -16.08 -19.85 -12.88
CA ARG A 140 -17.37 -20.07 -13.56
C ARG A 140 -18.39 -19.01 -13.13
N PHE A 141 -18.61 -17.99 -13.95
CA PHE A 141 -19.55 -16.90 -13.64
C PHE A 141 -21.00 -17.35 -13.84
N THR A 142 -21.86 -17.09 -12.86
CA THR A 142 -23.29 -17.44 -12.94
C THR A 142 -24.22 -16.25 -12.75
N GLY A 143 -25.35 -16.29 -13.45
CA GLY A 143 -26.45 -15.34 -13.29
C GLY A 143 -27.25 -15.55 -12.00
N PRO A 144 -28.22 -14.67 -11.69
CA PRO A 144 -29.12 -14.85 -10.55
C PRO A 144 -29.96 -16.15 -10.60
N ASP A 145 -30.13 -16.69 -11.79
CA ASP A 145 -30.79 -17.97 -12.10
C ASP A 145 -29.86 -19.19 -11.93
N GLY A 146 -28.59 -18.99 -11.60
CA GLY A 146 -27.59 -20.05 -11.46
C GLY A 146 -27.03 -20.58 -12.78
N LEU A 147 -27.49 -20.05 -13.92
CA LEU A 147 -27.00 -20.42 -15.25
C LEU A 147 -25.65 -19.77 -15.51
N GLU A 148 -24.81 -20.45 -16.29
CA GLU A 148 -23.48 -19.95 -16.63
C GLU A 148 -23.58 -18.75 -17.58
N THR A 149 -22.80 -17.71 -17.28
CA THR A 149 -22.78 -16.45 -18.01
C THR A 149 -21.35 -16.08 -18.38
N ARG A 150 -21.21 -15.13 -19.31
CA ARG A 150 -19.90 -14.54 -19.59
C ARG A 150 -19.47 -13.65 -18.42
N ARG A 151 -18.16 -13.58 -18.20
CA ARG A 151 -17.52 -12.60 -17.29
C ARG A 151 -18.09 -11.19 -17.51
N PRO A 152 -18.45 -10.45 -16.44
CA PRO A 152 -18.83 -9.05 -16.57
C PRO A 152 -17.74 -8.22 -17.23
N ARG A 153 -18.06 -7.52 -18.33
CA ARG A 153 -17.08 -6.83 -19.19
C ARG A 153 -16.25 -5.73 -18.50
N TRP A 154 -16.68 -5.29 -17.31
CA TRP A 154 -16.00 -4.28 -16.49
C TRP A 154 -14.97 -4.86 -15.52
N ILE A 155 -14.91 -6.19 -15.35
CA ILE A 155 -13.95 -6.88 -14.49
C ILE A 155 -12.88 -7.51 -15.39
N PRO A 156 -11.60 -7.11 -15.32
CA PRO A 156 -10.53 -7.75 -16.09
C PRO A 156 -10.15 -9.13 -15.51
N ALA A 157 -9.57 -10.01 -16.32
CA ALA A 157 -9.13 -11.35 -15.88
C ALA A 157 -8.04 -11.28 -14.78
N SER A 158 -7.16 -10.28 -14.86
CA SER A 158 -6.19 -9.98 -13.79
C SER A 158 -6.77 -9.72 -12.41
N CYS A 159 -8.10 -9.57 -12.25
CA CYS A 159 -8.80 -9.44 -10.97
C CYS A 159 -9.37 -10.77 -10.43
N ASP A 160 -9.08 -11.91 -11.04
CA ASP A 160 -9.64 -13.21 -10.63
C ASP A 160 -9.25 -13.68 -9.23
N TRP A 161 -8.13 -13.17 -8.71
CA TRP A 161 -7.73 -13.37 -7.31
C TRP A 161 -8.78 -12.90 -6.31
N ILE A 162 -9.64 -11.93 -6.67
CA ILE A 162 -10.74 -11.45 -5.82
C ILE A 162 -11.71 -12.59 -5.51
N PHE A 163 -11.88 -13.49 -6.47
CA PHE A 163 -12.79 -14.63 -6.37
C PHE A 163 -12.10 -15.88 -5.84
N GLY A 164 -10.81 -15.83 -5.50
CA GLY A 164 -10.04 -17.03 -5.15
C GLY A 164 -9.87 -17.95 -6.35
N CYS A 165 -9.62 -17.38 -7.52
CA CYS A 165 -9.30 -18.12 -8.74
C CYS A 165 -7.89 -17.79 -9.22
N ASP A 166 -7.40 -18.56 -10.19
CA ASP A 166 -6.10 -18.33 -10.79
C ASP A 166 -6.02 -16.98 -11.48
N ARG A 167 -4.82 -16.41 -11.42
CA ARG A 167 -4.43 -15.18 -12.08
C ARG A 167 -3.70 -15.49 -13.38
N ASP A 168 -3.71 -14.55 -14.32
CA ASP A 168 -2.97 -14.66 -15.58
C ASP A 168 -1.44 -14.85 -15.40
N ASP A 169 -0.91 -14.55 -14.20
CA ASP A 169 0.48 -14.70 -13.80
C ASP A 169 0.69 -15.81 -12.74
N SER A 170 -0.21 -16.78 -12.69
CA SER A 170 -0.04 -17.98 -11.85
C SER A 170 1.05 -18.87 -12.45
N PRO A 171 1.85 -19.56 -11.60
CA PRO A 171 2.85 -20.52 -12.08
C PRO A 171 2.23 -21.56 -13.01
N VAL A 172 3.00 -21.99 -14.02
CA VAL A 172 2.53 -23.01 -14.98
C VAL A 172 2.66 -24.42 -14.37
N ASP A 173 2.07 -25.41 -15.03
CA ASP A 173 2.10 -26.80 -14.58
C ASP A 173 3.51 -27.28 -14.22
N GLY A 174 3.64 -27.97 -13.07
CA GLY A 174 4.90 -28.47 -12.53
C GLY A 174 5.77 -27.45 -11.79
N GLU A 175 5.51 -26.14 -11.91
CA GLU A 175 6.29 -25.12 -11.19
C GLU A 175 6.02 -25.11 -9.68
N THR A 176 6.98 -24.57 -8.91
CA THR A 176 6.82 -24.40 -7.48
C THR A 176 5.87 -23.27 -7.14
N LEU A 177 4.87 -23.56 -6.32
CA LEU A 177 3.97 -22.60 -5.70
C LEU A 177 4.56 -22.11 -4.37
N ARG A 178 4.36 -20.83 -4.05
CA ARG A 178 4.58 -20.35 -2.67
C ARG A 178 3.50 -20.88 -1.73
N ASN A 179 2.25 -20.90 -2.20
CA ASN A 179 1.08 -21.46 -1.54
C ASN A 179 0.00 -21.70 -2.60
N PRO A 180 -0.88 -22.70 -2.41
CA PRO A 180 -2.01 -22.94 -3.29
C PRO A 180 -3.18 -21.99 -2.99
N VAL A 181 -4.17 -22.00 -3.87
CA VAL A 181 -5.46 -21.35 -3.65
C VAL A 181 -6.36 -22.31 -2.86
N GLY A 182 -7.00 -21.81 -1.81
CA GLY A 182 -7.78 -22.65 -0.88
C GLY A 182 -8.93 -23.46 -1.50
N ALA A 183 -9.38 -23.11 -2.71
CA ALA A 183 -10.44 -23.80 -3.43
C ALA A 183 -10.03 -25.20 -3.95
N ALA A 184 -8.73 -25.43 -4.15
CA ALA A 184 -8.18 -26.71 -4.56
C ALA A 184 -6.73 -26.85 -4.12
N MET A 185 -6.52 -27.52 -2.99
CA MET A 185 -5.19 -27.76 -2.44
C MET A 185 -5.08 -29.13 -1.81
N ALA A 186 -3.90 -29.74 -1.86
CA ALA A 186 -3.60 -30.97 -1.16
C ALA A 186 -2.27 -30.85 -0.42
N VAL A 187 -2.12 -31.60 0.67
CA VAL A 187 -0.94 -31.60 1.53
C VAL A 187 -0.64 -33.01 2.02
N ARG A 188 0.65 -33.36 2.05
CA ARG A 188 1.13 -34.61 2.64
C ARG A 188 0.91 -34.55 4.14
N ARG A 189 0.23 -35.54 4.72
CA ARG A 189 -0.08 -35.57 6.16
C ARG A 189 1.18 -35.60 7.01
N GLU A 190 2.22 -36.31 6.57
CA GLU A 190 3.54 -36.33 7.21
C GLU A 190 4.14 -34.92 7.36
N ALA A 191 3.94 -34.05 6.37
CA ALA A 191 4.42 -32.66 6.46
C ALA A 191 3.70 -31.86 7.56
N LEU A 192 2.51 -32.30 8.00
CA LEU A 192 1.74 -31.68 9.07
C LEU A 192 2.08 -32.27 10.45
N ALA A 193 2.76 -33.41 10.54
CA ALA A 193 2.86 -34.21 11.77
C ALA A 193 3.48 -33.45 12.96
N ASP A 194 4.42 -32.53 12.68
CA ASP A 194 5.07 -31.70 13.70
C ASP A 194 4.23 -30.48 14.14
N LEU A 195 3.06 -30.28 13.54
CA LEU A 195 2.13 -29.22 13.94
C LEU A 195 1.11 -29.75 14.94
N PRO A 196 0.85 -29.04 16.05
CA PRO A 196 -0.18 -29.43 17.00
C PRO A 196 -1.56 -29.35 16.33
N GLY A 197 -2.45 -30.31 16.62
CA GLY A 197 -3.77 -30.42 15.98
C GLY A 197 -3.79 -31.14 14.62
N SER A 198 -2.66 -31.72 14.16
CA SER A 198 -2.54 -32.40 12.85
C SER A 198 -3.02 -33.85 12.81
N ARG A 199 -3.25 -34.45 13.98
CA ARG A 199 -3.69 -35.84 14.14
C ARG A 199 -5.09 -35.93 14.78
N PRO A 200 -5.81 -37.05 14.56
CA PRO A 200 -6.98 -37.37 15.35
C PRO A 200 -6.66 -37.39 16.86
N PRO A 201 -7.60 -36.98 17.74
CA PRO A 201 -7.41 -37.08 19.19
C PRO A 201 -7.17 -38.54 19.62
N GLY A 202 -6.31 -38.71 20.62
CA GLY A 202 -6.00 -40.01 21.23
C GLY A 202 -7.11 -40.48 22.17
N PRO A 203 -7.04 -41.73 22.69
CA PRO A 203 -8.04 -42.23 23.62
C PRO A 203 -8.13 -41.35 24.88
N GLY A 204 -9.27 -40.70 25.11
CA GLY A 204 -9.52 -39.80 26.24
C GLY A 204 -9.32 -38.31 25.96
N GLU A 205 -8.82 -37.94 24.77
CA GLU A 205 -8.77 -36.54 24.30
C GLU A 205 -10.11 -36.19 23.61
N THR A 206 -10.74 -35.07 24.00
CA THR A 206 -11.98 -34.59 23.35
C THR A 206 -11.69 -33.80 22.07
N GLN A 207 -10.48 -33.24 21.93
CA GLN A 207 -10.00 -32.51 20.77
C GLN A 207 -8.46 -32.54 20.76
N ALA A 208 -7.84 -32.58 19.58
CA ALA A 208 -6.39 -32.47 19.48
C ALA A 208 -5.92 -31.05 19.86
N ASP A 209 -5.00 -30.95 20.83
CA ASP A 209 -4.43 -29.68 21.28
C ASP A 209 -3.70 -28.94 20.14
N GLY A 210 -3.92 -27.63 20.04
CA GLY A 210 -3.35 -26.72 19.03
C GLY A 210 -4.05 -26.76 17.66
N GLU A 211 -3.51 -26.05 16.67
CA GLU A 211 -4.15 -25.76 15.38
C GLU A 211 -3.18 -25.87 14.19
N VAL A 212 -3.66 -26.47 13.08
CA VAL A 212 -2.91 -26.53 11.81
C VAL A 212 -3.17 -25.27 10.99
N PHE A 213 -4.43 -24.95 10.70
CA PHE A 213 -4.82 -23.65 10.19
C PHE A 213 -5.05 -22.71 11.36
N ARG A 214 -4.39 -21.56 11.37
CA ARG A 214 -4.60 -20.55 12.42
C ARG A 214 -6.06 -20.11 12.43
N GLU A 215 -6.74 -20.26 13.57
CA GLU A 215 -8.17 -19.94 13.72
C GLU A 215 -8.43 -18.44 13.86
N ASP A 216 -7.39 -17.64 14.13
CA ASP A 216 -7.42 -16.17 14.04
C ASP A 216 -7.25 -15.64 12.59
N LEU A 217 -7.04 -16.54 11.63
CA LEU A 217 -7.10 -16.31 10.20
C LEU A 217 -8.29 -17.07 9.58
N GLY A 218 -8.71 -16.65 8.39
CA GLY A 218 -9.76 -17.31 7.63
C GLY A 218 -11.13 -16.63 7.70
N ARG A 219 -12.01 -17.03 6.77
CA ARG A 219 -13.31 -16.39 6.55
C ARG A 219 -14.28 -16.72 7.69
N THR A 220 -14.88 -15.71 8.30
CA THR A 220 -15.87 -15.85 9.39
C THR A 220 -17.12 -15.00 9.13
N GLY A 221 -18.28 -15.63 8.91
CA GLY A 221 -19.56 -14.92 8.75
C GLY A 221 -19.51 -13.81 7.69
N SER A 222 -19.59 -12.53 8.11
CA SER A 222 -19.49 -11.39 7.20
C SER A 222 -18.05 -10.97 6.88
N ASP A 223 -17.06 -11.39 7.67
CA ASP A 223 -15.65 -11.12 7.44
C ASP A 223 -15.13 -11.98 6.29
N ALA A 224 -14.63 -11.31 5.24
CA ALA A 224 -14.09 -11.94 4.03
C ALA A 224 -12.55 -12.00 4.04
N ALA A 225 -11.92 -11.76 5.19
CA ALA A 225 -10.48 -11.97 5.36
C ALA A 225 -10.14 -13.46 5.20
N GLY A 226 -8.97 -13.74 4.63
CA GLY A 226 -8.45 -15.09 4.39
C GLY A 226 -6.95 -15.13 4.67
N GLY A 227 -6.23 -16.01 3.98
CA GLY A 227 -4.76 -16.11 4.08
C GLY A 227 -4.27 -17.21 5.00
N GLU A 228 -5.18 -18.05 5.50
CA GLU A 228 -4.88 -19.25 6.27
C GLU A 228 -4.01 -20.25 5.48
N GLU A 229 -4.28 -20.42 4.18
CA GLU A 229 -3.46 -21.24 3.28
C GLU A 229 -2.12 -20.57 2.95
N THR A 230 -2.14 -19.23 2.83
CA THR A 230 -0.92 -18.44 2.61
C THR A 230 0.04 -18.60 3.79
N GLU A 231 -0.48 -18.57 5.02
CA GLU A 231 0.27 -18.77 6.25
C GLU A 231 0.77 -20.21 6.37
N LEU A 232 -0.11 -21.20 6.26
CA LEU A 232 0.20 -22.61 6.46
C LEU A 232 1.35 -23.07 5.55
N PHE A 233 1.22 -22.88 4.24
CA PHE A 233 2.21 -23.42 3.29
C PHE A 233 3.57 -22.71 3.37
N GLN A 234 3.61 -21.44 3.76
CA GLN A 234 4.87 -20.76 4.05
C GLN A 234 5.48 -21.22 5.38
N ARG A 235 4.65 -21.52 6.39
CA ARG A 235 5.11 -22.10 7.65
C ARG A 235 5.71 -23.50 7.43
N LEU A 236 5.07 -24.33 6.62
CA LEU A 236 5.57 -25.66 6.23
C LEU A 236 6.88 -25.56 5.45
N THR A 237 6.93 -24.74 4.40
CA THR A 237 8.13 -24.58 3.57
C THR A 237 9.32 -24.02 4.38
N ALA A 238 9.06 -23.12 5.34
CA ALA A 238 10.09 -22.58 6.23
C ALA A 238 10.64 -23.63 7.22
N ARG A 239 9.81 -24.59 7.65
CA ARG A 239 10.20 -25.67 8.57
C ARG A 239 10.87 -26.85 7.89
N GLN A 240 10.62 -27.07 6.60
CA GLN A 240 11.10 -28.21 5.84
C GLN A 240 11.89 -27.76 4.59
N PRO A 241 13.10 -27.18 4.75
CA PRO A 241 13.93 -26.75 3.62
C PRO A 241 14.22 -27.91 2.67
N GLY A 242 14.07 -27.68 1.36
CA GLY A 242 14.22 -28.72 0.33
C GLY A 242 12.90 -29.30 -0.16
N HIS A 243 11.83 -29.20 0.63
CA HIS A 243 10.51 -29.60 0.19
C HIS A 243 9.79 -28.48 -0.57
N THR A 244 8.91 -28.86 -1.51
CA THR A 244 8.23 -27.93 -2.41
C THR A 244 6.71 -28.11 -2.39
N VAL A 245 6.01 -27.02 -2.70
CA VAL A 245 4.59 -27.06 -3.07
C VAL A 245 4.53 -26.93 -4.58
N ARG A 246 3.82 -27.82 -5.29
CA ARG A 246 3.78 -27.83 -6.75
C ARG A 246 2.44 -27.42 -7.34
N ARG A 247 2.50 -26.80 -8.51
CA ARG A 247 1.35 -26.56 -9.36
C ARG A 247 1.01 -27.84 -10.14
N VAL A 248 -0.25 -28.26 -10.11
CA VAL A 248 -0.75 -29.38 -10.89
C VAL A 248 -2.00 -28.95 -11.63
N ASP A 249 -1.88 -28.61 -12.91
CA ASP A 249 -2.98 -28.08 -13.71
C ASP A 249 -4.08 -29.12 -13.93
N ALA A 250 -3.74 -30.41 -13.96
CA ALA A 250 -4.71 -31.50 -14.04
C ALA A 250 -5.55 -31.67 -12.76
N PHE A 251 -5.11 -31.14 -11.62
CA PHE A 251 -5.98 -30.93 -10.45
C PHE A 251 -6.84 -29.69 -10.70
N HIS A 252 -7.69 -29.76 -11.72
CA HIS A 252 -8.47 -28.64 -12.22
C HIS A 252 -9.85 -28.59 -11.57
N VAL A 253 -10.21 -27.44 -10.99
CA VAL A 253 -11.55 -27.15 -10.48
C VAL A 253 -12.18 -25.95 -11.19
N ARG A 254 -13.49 -26.02 -11.42
CA ARG A 254 -14.30 -24.87 -11.83
C ARG A 254 -15.00 -24.30 -10.60
N HIS A 255 -14.62 -23.09 -10.20
CA HIS A 255 -15.10 -22.42 -8.99
C HIS A 255 -16.22 -21.43 -9.33
N THR A 256 -17.39 -21.60 -8.70
CA THR A 256 -18.59 -20.82 -9.04
C THR A 256 -18.51 -19.40 -8.48
N VAL A 257 -18.64 -18.41 -9.36
CA VAL A 257 -18.68 -16.98 -9.03
C VAL A 257 -20.10 -16.44 -9.29
N PRO A 258 -20.97 -16.40 -8.26
CA PRO A 258 -22.34 -15.92 -8.44
C PRO A 258 -22.40 -14.42 -8.71
N ALA A 259 -23.47 -13.97 -9.37
CA ALA A 259 -23.73 -12.56 -9.68
C ALA A 259 -23.67 -11.62 -8.45
N SER A 260 -23.92 -12.16 -7.24
CA SER A 260 -23.76 -11.41 -5.98
C SER A 260 -22.31 -11.03 -5.68
N ARG A 261 -21.34 -11.91 -6.02
CA ARG A 261 -19.89 -11.68 -5.88
C ARG A 261 -19.31 -10.80 -6.99
N THR A 262 -20.03 -10.61 -8.10
CA THR A 262 -19.60 -9.69 -9.15
C THR A 262 -20.14 -8.27 -8.97
N ARG A 263 -20.81 -7.93 -7.86
CA ARG A 263 -21.30 -6.56 -7.63
C ARG A 263 -20.11 -5.63 -7.30
N PRO A 264 -20.09 -4.35 -7.75
CA PRO A 264 -19.01 -3.41 -7.43
C PRO A 264 -18.71 -3.29 -5.94
N GLY A 265 -19.75 -3.25 -5.10
CA GLY A 265 -19.59 -3.22 -3.65
C GLY A 265 -18.89 -4.45 -3.07
N TYR A 266 -19.19 -5.65 -3.59
CA TYR A 266 -18.49 -6.87 -3.19
C TYR A 266 -17.03 -6.84 -3.65
N VAL A 267 -16.79 -6.52 -4.92
CA VAL A 267 -15.43 -6.48 -5.51
C VAL A 267 -14.50 -5.58 -4.69
N LEU A 268 -14.95 -4.36 -4.36
CA LEU A 268 -14.15 -3.42 -3.56
C LEU A 268 -13.97 -3.89 -2.11
N ARG A 269 -15.05 -4.36 -1.47
CA ARG A 269 -15.01 -4.86 -0.10
C ARG A 269 -14.05 -6.05 0.03
N ARG A 270 -14.19 -7.04 -0.85
CA ARG A 270 -13.34 -8.23 -0.89
C ARG A 270 -11.87 -7.88 -1.15
N SER A 271 -11.61 -6.93 -2.04
CA SER A 271 -10.25 -6.42 -2.30
C SER A 271 -9.64 -5.76 -1.05
N PHE A 272 -10.41 -4.93 -0.34
CA PHE A 272 -9.99 -4.34 0.92
C PHE A 272 -9.70 -5.40 2.00
N MET A 273 -10.56 -6.40 2.14
CA MET A 273 -10.34 -7.49 3.10
C MET A 273 -9.12 -8.35 2.73
N GLU A 274 -8.84 -8.56 1.44
CA GLU A 274 -7.59 -9.21 1.01
C GLU A 274 -6.38 -8.42 1.47
N GLY A 275 -6.39 -7.09 1.26
CA GLY A 275 -5.34 -6.20 1.74
C GLY A 275 -5.08 -6.38 3.23
N ARG A 276 -6.13 -6.36 4.05
CA ARG A 276 -6.04 -6.57 5.51
C ARG A 276 -5.47 -7.94 5.86
N SER A 277 -5.87 -8.98 5.13
CA SER A 277 -5.37 -10.35 5.30
C SER A 277 -3.87 -10.42 5.03
N LYS A 278 -3.40 -9.78 3.95
CA LYS A 278 -1.98 -9.71 3.62
C LYS A 278 -1.18 -8.91 4.63
N ALA A 279 -1.75 -7.86 5.21
CA ALA A 279 -1.11 -7.15 6.31
C ALA A 279 -0.98 -8.01 7.56
N ALA A 280 -2.03 -8.77 7.92
CA ALA A 280 -2.02 -9.71 9.04
C ALA A 280 -0.90 -10.74 8.89
N VAL A 281 -0.85 -11.48 7.79
CA VAL A 281 0.19 -12.51 7.58
C VAL A 281 1.59 -11.92 7.40
N SER A 282 1.73 -10.66 6.94
CA SER A 282 3.04 -10.00 6.78
C SER A 282 3.79 -9.74 8.08
N GLY A 283 3.09 -9.78 9.22
CA GLY A 283 3.71 -9.66 10.53
C GLY A 283 4.40 -10.94 11.01
N LEU A 284 4.16 -12.07 10.34
CA LEU A 284 4.72 -13.35 10.71
C LEU A 284 6.11 -13.56 10.07
N PRO A 285 7.09 -14.09 10.82
CA PRO A 285 8.50 -14.14 10.40
C PRO A 285 8.74 -15.01 9.15
N HIS A 286 7.94 -16.05 8.96
CA HIS A 286 8.02 -16.98 7.83
C HIS A 286 7.31 -16.51 6.56
N THR A 287 6.56 -15.41 6.59
CA THR A 287 5.73 -14.97 5.46
C THR A 287 6.45 -13.96 4.55
N ARG A 288 6.37 -14.19 3.23
CA ARG A 288 6.88 -13.28 2.19
C ARG A 288 5.77 -12.89 1.20
N LEU A 289 5.59 -11.58 1.00
CA LEU A 289 4.61 -10.98 0.07
C LEU A 289 5.19 -10.58 -1.31
N GLY A 290 6.21 -11.30 -1.80
CA GLY A 290 6.84 -10.97 -3.09
C GLY A 290 5.87 -11.11 -4.26
N VAL A 291 5.15 -12.24 -4.29
CA VAL A 291 4.21 -12.60 -5.37
C VAL A 291 3.06 -11.59 -5.46
N GLU A 292 2.43 -11.22 -4.35
CA GLU A 292 1.33 -10.26 -4.32
C GLU A 292 1.76 -8.85 -4.76
N ARG A 293 2.99 -8.44 -4.40
CA ARG A 293 3.52 -7.14 -4.80
C ARG A 293 3.75 -7.06 -6.30
N ASP A 294 4.35 -8.11 -6.88
CA ASP A 294 4.64 -8.13 -8.30
C ASP A 294 3.36 -8.30 -9.12
N HIS A 295 2.37 -9.03 -8.59
CA HIS A 295 1.03 -9.07 -9.15
C HIS A 295 0.34 -7.71 -9.11
N LEU A 296 0.32 -7.01 -7.98
CA LEU A 296 -0.30 -5.68 -7.86
C LEU A 296 0.35 -4.69 -8.83
N ARG A 297 1.69 -4.77 -9.01
CA ARG A 297 2.40 -4.01 -10.03
C ARG A 297 1.91 -4.37 -11.43
N ARG A 298 1.81 -5.66 -11.77
CA ARG A 298 1.31 -6.14 -13.07
C ARG A 298 -0.12 -5.68 -13.33
N VAL A 299 -1.01 -5.78 -12.35
CA VAL A 299 -2.40 -5.30 -12.41
C VAL A 299 -2.43 -3.80 -12.72
N VAL A 300 -1.63 -3.00 -12.01
CA VAL A 300 -1.54 -1.55 -12.22
C VAL A 300 -0.91 -1.21 -13.58
N THR A 301 0.14 -1.91 -14.02
CA THR A 301 0.78 -1.67 -15.32
C THR A 301 -0.06 -2.20 -16.49
N GLY A 302 -0.89 -3.23 -16.25
CA GLY A 302 -1.83 -3.79 -17.22
C GLY A 302 -2.91 -2.80 -17.66
N ALA A 303 -3.14 -1.75 -16.88
CA ALA A 303 -3.98 -0.61 -17.28
C ALA A 303 -3.49 0.07 -18.57
N ALA A 304 -2.20 -0.05 -18.94
CA ALA A 304 -1.68 0.44 -20.21
C ALA A 304 -2.19 -0.39 -21.41
N GLY A 305 -2.32 -1.71 -21.26
CA GLY A 305 -2.93 -2.58 -22.28
C GLY A 305 -4.41 -2.27 -22.47
N GLU A 306 -5.12 -2.01 -21.38
CA GLU A 306 -6.51 -1.57 -21.42
C GLU A 306 -6.68 -0.17 -22.03
N LEU A 307 -5.72 0.73 -21.82
CA LEU A 307 -5.70 2.04 -22.47
C LEU A 307 -5.56 1.90 -23.99
N CYS A 308 -4.74 0.94 -24.45
CA CYS A 308 -4.63 0.60 -25.86
C CYS A 308 -5.95 0.05 -26.41
N ALA A 309 -6.61 -0.87 -25.70
CA ALA A 309 -7.92 -1.41 -26.09
C ALA A 309 -9.01 -0.32 -26.17
N ALA A 310 -9.00 0.66 -25.26
CA ALA A 310 -9.90 1.81 -25.30
C ALA A 310 -9.70 2.68 -26.54
N VAL A 311 -8.44 2.88 -26.98
CA VAL A 311 -8.11 3.62 -28.20
C VAL A 311 -8.57 2.88 -29.46
N HIS A 312 -8.57 1.54 -29.44
CA HIS A 312 -9.03 0.69 -30.54
C HIS A 312 -10.55 0.40 -30.50
N GLY A 313 -11.32 1.13 -29.69
CA GLY A 313 -12.79 1.09 -29.71
C GLY A 313 -13.45 0.11 -28.74
N ASP A 314 -12.72 -0.51 -27.80
CA ASP A 314 -13.37 -1.31 -26.74
C ASP A 314 -14.04 -0.39 -25.70
N HIS A 315 -15.35 -0.23 -25.83
CA HIS A 315 -16.18 0.59 -24.94
C HIS A 315 -16.19 0.13 -23.47
N ALA A 316 -15.79 -1.11 -23.16
CA ALA A 316 -15.71 -1.61 -21.80
C ALA A 316 -14.34 -1.36 -21.14
N ALA A 317 -13.30 -1.02 -21.92
CA ALA A 317 -11.95 -0.78 -21.40
C ALA A 317 -11.86 0.33 -20.35
N PRO A 318 -12.57 1.49 -20.46
CA PRO A 318 -12.57 2.50 -19.40
C PRO A 318 -13.10 1.96 -18.05
N ALA A 319 -14.12 1.10 -18.09
CA ALA A 319 -14.67 0.47 -16.90
C ALA A 319 -13.70 -0.55 -16.28
N ARG A 320 -12.96 -1.30 -17.11
CA ARG A 320 -11.90 -2.19 -16.63
C ARG A 320 -10.75 -1.43 -15.99
N ILE A 321 -10.27 -0.34 -16.60
CA ILE A 321 -9.24 0.53 -16.01
C ILE A 321 -9.69 1.07 -14.65
N LEU A 322 -10.92 1.58 -14.56
CA LEU A 322 -11.47 2.09 -13.30
C LEU A 322 -11.51 0.99 -12.23
N THR A 323 -11.90 -0.22 -12.61
CA THR A 323 -11.99 -1.37 -11.71
C THR A 323 -10.63 -1.81 -11.21
N THR A 324 -9.66 -1.97 -12.10
CA THR A 324 -8.25 -2.23 -11.76
C THR A 324 -7.73 -1.24 -10.73
N VAL A 325 -7.95 0.05 -10.98
CA VAL A 325 -7.54 1.13 -10.08
C VAL A 325 -8.24 1.03 -8.73
N ALA A 326 -9.56 0.86 -8.72
CA ALA A 326 -10.35 0.86 -7.49
C ALA A 326 -10.05 -0.38 -6.63
N VAL A 327 -9.86 -1.54 -7.25
CA VAL A 327 -9.43 -2.79 -6.60
C VAL A 327 -8.04 -2.64 -6.00
N ALA A 328 -7.06 -2.11 -6.74
CA ALA A 328 -5.71 -1.90 -6.26
C ALA A 328 -5.66 -0.89 -5.08
N ALA A 329 -6.44 0.19 -5.16
CA ALA A 329 -6.57 1.16 -4.09
C ALA A 329 -7.24 0.57 -2.85
N ALA A 330 -8.32 -0.21 -3.02
CA ALA A 330 -9.01 -0.89 -1.93
C ALA A 330 -8.08 -1.90 -1.22
N ALA A 331 -7.37 -2.74 -1.98
CA ALA A 331 -6.39 -3.67 -1.43
C ALA A 331 -5.23 -2.95 -0.73
N GLY A 332 -4.71 -1.87 -1.32
CA GLY A 332 -3.68 -1.05 -0.68
C GLY A 332 -4.16 -0.41 0.63
N LEU A 333 -5.37 0.14 0.67
CA LEU A 333 -5.95 0.71 1.88
C LEU A 333 -6.22 -0.37 2.94
N GLY A 334 -6.69 -1.55 2.52
CA GLY A 334 -6.85 -2.71 3.39
C GLY A 334 -5.52 -3.12 4.01
N PHE A 335 -4.45 -3.18 3.22
CA PHE A 335 -3.12 -3.50 3.69
C PHE A 335 -2.62 -2.49 4.72
N LEU A 336 -2.77 -1.20 4.41
CA LEU A 336 -2.35 -0.12 5.29
C LEU A 336 -3.12 -0.06 6.62
N THR A 337 -4.41 -0.42 6.60
CA THR A 337 -5.27 -0.40 7.79
C THR A 337 -5.28 -1.72 8.55
N GLY A 338 -4.73 -2.79 7.97
CA GLY A 338 -4.62 -4.10 8.59
C GLY A 338 -3.57 -4.11 9.70
N ARG A 339 -3.85 -4.86 10.78
CA ARG A 339 -2.89 -5.05 11.87
C ARG A 339 -2.07 -6.31 11.58
N PRO A 340 -0.72 -6.23 11.58
CA PRO A 340 0.11 -7.41 11.47
C PRO A 340 -0.13 -8.34 12.67
N LEU A 341 -0.25 -9.64 12.40
CA LEU A 341 -0.20 -10.65 13.45
C LEU A 341 1.22 -10.72 13.99
N ARG A 342 1.36 -10.91 15.29
CA ARG A 342 2.63 -11.19 15.95
C ARG A 342 2.49 -12.54 16.61
N ASP A 343 3.52 -13.38 16.52
CA ASP A 343 3.58 -14.55 17.36
C ASP A 343 3.73 -14.09 18.80
N VAL A 344 2.77 -14.48 19.65
CA VAL A 344 2.92 -14.32 21.09
C VAL A 344 3.97 -15.35 21.50
N ARG A 345 5.20 -14.89 21.77
CA ARG A 345 6.12 -15.67 22.59
C ARG A 345 5.52 -15.72 24.01
N PRO A 346 5.33 -16.89 24.61
CA PRO A 346 5.22 -16.96 26.05
C PRO A 346 6.63 -16.74 26.58
N ASP A 347 7.00 -15.49 26.84
CA ASP A 347 7.90 -15.14 27.95
C ASP A 347 7.96 -13.62 28.09
N GLY A 348 7.99 -13.21 29.36
CA GLY A 348 7.51 -11.93 29.84
C GLY A 348 8.30 -10.72 29.39
N ASP A 349 7.56 -9.63 29.17
CA ASP A 349 8.07 -8.28 29.36
C ASP A 349 6.98 -7.45 30.02
N HIS A 350 7.28 -7.02 31.24
CA HIS A 350 6.48 -6.05 31.97
C HIS A 350 6.36 -4.74 31.17
N PRO A 351 5.19 -4.08 31.14
CA PRO A 351 5.11 -2.72 30.64
C PRO A 351 5.90 -1.81 31.59
N ALA A 352 6.95 -1.18 31.08
CA ALA A 352 7.61 -0.09 31.78
C ALA A 352 6.59 1.05 32.02
N PRO A 353 6.53 1.63 33.24
CA PRO A 353 5.52 2.60 33.58
C PRO A 353 5.75 3.91 32.83
N ALA A 354 4.66 4.47 32.31
CA ALA A 354 4.62 5.86 31.89
C ALA A 354 4.94 6.75 33.10
N CYS A 355 6.02 7.53 32.99
CA CYS A 355 6.30 8.57 33.96
C CYS A 355 5.59 9.86 33.51
N PRO A 356 4.69 10.44 34.33
CA PRO A 356 4.14 11.76 34.09
C PRO A 356 4.99 12.80 34.84
N ALA A 357 5.38 13.88 34.18
CA ALA A 357 5.95 15.02 34.89
C ALA A 357 5.87 16.32 34.05
N PRO A 358 5.90 17.50 34.70
CA PRO A 358 4.84 18.48 34.59
C PRO A 358 5.29 19.78 33.92
N ALA A 359 4.31 20.63 33.62
CA ALA A 359 4.55 22.03 33.35
C ALA A 359 5.12 22.72 34.60
N CYS A 360 6.27 23.37 34.45
CA CYS A 360 6.71 24.44 35.34
C CYS A 360 7.40 25.54 34.51
N PRO A 361 7.13 26.83 34.77
CA PRO A 361 7.68 27.94 34.02
C PRO A 361 9.07 28.31 34.58
N ALA A 362 10.07 28.49 33.71
CA ALA A 362 11.37 29.01 34.11
C ALA A 362 11.63 30.39 33.47
N PRO A 363 12.29 31.31 34.19
CA PRO A 363 12.42 32.72 33.83
C PRO A 363 13.50 32.96 32.76
N ALA A 364 13.41 34.13 32.13
CA ALA A 364 14.30 34.60 31.08
C ALA A 364 15.80 34.59 31.51
N CYS A 365 16.62 33.92 30.71
CA CYS A 365 18.09 34.00 30.74
C CYS A 365 18.59 34.49 29.37
N PRO A 366 19.74 35.17 29.30
CA PRO A 366 20.12 36.04 28.18
C PRO A 366 20.48 35.26 26.91
N ALA A 367 20.31 35.94 25.77
CA ALA A 367 20.41 35.38 24.42
C ALA A 367 21.73 34.63 24.16
N PRO A 368 21.71 33.43 23.55
CA PRO A 368 22.91 32.73 23.18
C PRO A 368 23.59 33.43 21.99
N SER A 369 24.92 33.50 22.03
CA SER A 369 25.82 33.98 20.97
C SER A 369 25.87 33.07 19.74
N GLY A 370 24.71 32.57 19.28
CA GLY A 370 24.54 31.69 18.11
C GLY A 370 23.85 32.40 16.95
N PRO A 371 23.83 31.79 15.74
CA PRO A 371 23.07 32.34 14.62
C PRO A 371 21.59 32.42 14.98
N GLU A 372 20.90 33.46 14.54
CA GLU A 372 19.46 33.60 14.72
C GLU A 372 18.71 32.76 13.66
N VAL A 373 19.30 32.66 12.47
CA VAL A 373 18.68 32.01 11.32
C VAL A 373 19.60 30.91 10.76
N SER A 374 19.02 29.74 10.47
CA SER A 374 19.67 28.72 9.65
C SER A 374 18.94 28.55 8.34
N VAL A 375 19.64 28.65 7.20
CA VAL A 375 19.07 28.34 5.89
C VAL A 375 19.52 26.95 5.45
N VAL A 376 18.58 26.04 5.22
CA VAL A 376 18.83 24.69 4.71
C VAL A 376 18.60 24.65 3.21
N VAL A 377 19.63 24.23 2.46
CA VAL A 377 19.56 23.98 1.02
C VAL A 377 19.90 22.51 0.80
N CYS A 378 18.98 21.74 0.23
CA CYS A 378 19.20 20.32 -0.10
C CYS A 378 19.52 20.17 -1.59
N THR A 379 20.56 19.40 -1.93
CA THR A 379 20.96 19.18 -3.33
C THR A 379 21.31 17.72 -3.62
N ASP A 380 20.99 17.26 -4.84
CA ASP A 380 21.38 15.94 -5.38
C ASP A 380 22.57 16.09 -6.37
N ASP A 381 23.19 17.28 -6.44
CA ASP A 381 24.41 17.60 -7.22
C ASP A 381 24.30 17.29 -8.73
N ARG A 382 23.14 17.59 -9.32
CA ARG A 382 22.75 17.20 -10.70
C ARG A 382 22.95 18.28 -11.77
N GLY A 383 23.41 19.47 -11.41
CA GLY A 383 23.54 20.57 -12.37
C GLY A 383 24.00 21.88 -11.76
N THR A 384 23.88 22.96 -12.53
CA THR A 384 24.39 24.29 -12.17
C THR A 384 23.49 25.09 -11.20
N GLY A 385 22.29 24.59 -10.89
CA GLY A 385 21.31 25.29 -10.05
C GLY A 385 21.82 25.66 -8.65
N THR A 386 22.52 24.71 -8.02
CA THR A 386 23.04 24.86 -6.65
C THR A 386 23.93 26.09 -6.48
N GLY A 387 24.76 26.41 -7.48
CA GLY A 387 25.65 27.58 -7.43
C GLY A 387 24.89 28.89 -7.38
N ASP A 388 23.93 29.07 -8.31
CA ASP A 388 23.12 30.28 -8.38
C ASP A 388 22.21 30.44 -7.15
N CYS A 389 21.64 29.33 -6.66
CA CYS A 389 20.87 29.29 -5.42
C CYS A 389 21.72 29.78 -4.24
N LEU A 390 22.92 29.24 -4.07
CA LEU A 390 23.83 29.64 -2.98
C LEU A 390 24.28 31.09 -3.09
N VAL A 391 24.47 31.62 -4.31
CA VAL A 391 24.74 33.05 -4.51
C VAL A 391 23.57 33.90 -4.04
N ALA A 392 22.34 33.55 -4.40
CA ALA A 392 21.13 34.26 -3.97
C ALA A 392 20.94 34.18 -2.46
N VAL A 393 21.07 32.99 -1.86
CA VAL A 393 20.96 32.80 -0.40
C VAL A 393 22.06 33.55 0.34
N SER A 394 23.29 33.56 -0.17
CA SER A 394 24.39 34.33 0.43
C SER A 394 24.15 35.84 0.35
N ALA A 395 23.56 36.33 -0.74
CA ALA A 395 23.18 37.74 -0.87
C ALA A 395 22.08 38.11 0.13
N ALA A 396 21.06 37.26 0.29
CA ALA A 396 19.99 37.47 1.27
C ALA A 396 20.52 37.42 2.72
N ALA A 397 21.44 36.49 3.02
CA ALA A 397 22.11 36.41 4.31
C ALA A 397 22.91 37.68 4.64
N ARG A 398 23.62 38.26 3.66
CA ARG A 398 24.33 39.55 3.86
C ARG A 398 23.36 40.72 4.04
N ALA A 399 22.28 40.76 3.27
CA ALA A 399 21.28 41.81 3.34
C ALA A 399 20.55 41.83 4.70
N ALA A 400 20.38 40.66 5.33
CA ALA A 400 19.86 40.57 6.70
C ALA A 400 20.78 41.21 7.76
N GLY A 401 22.08 41.30 7.45
CA GLY A 401 23.07 42.01 8.24
C GLY A 401 23.24 41.46 9.66
N PRO A 402 23.87 42.22 10.56
CA PRO A 402 24.07 41.80 11.95
C PRO A 402 22.77 41.70 12.76
N ARG A 403 21.67 42.26 12.24
CA ARG A 403 20.35 42.17 12.87
C ARG A 403 19.86 40.73 12.96
N HIS A 404 20.14 39.92 11.93
CA HIS A 404 19.78 38.51 11.89
C HIS A 404 20.96 37.66 11.42
N PRO A 405 21.88 37.26 12.32
CA PRO A 405 23.04 36.47 11.94
C PRO A 405 22.62 35.12 11.33
N VAL A 406 23.05 34.86 10.09
CA VAL A 406 22.65 33.70 9.30
C VAL A 406 23.77 32.68 9.16
N GLU A 407 23.46 31.40 9.34
CA GLU A 407 24.27 30.29 8.83
C GLU A 407 23.58 29.60 7.65
N ILE A 408 24.36 29.11 6.69
CA ILE A 408 23.86 28.29 5.59
C ILE A 408 24.29 26.85 5.81
N VAL A 409 23.33 25.92 5.76
CA VAL A 409 23.55 24.47 5.82
C VAL A 409 23.20 23.87 4.47
N LEU A 410 24.23 23.51 3.70
CA LEU A 410 24.08 22.83 2.42
C LEU A 410 24.15 21.31 2.63
N VAL A 411 23.08 20.60 2.30
CA VAL A 411 22.99 19.16 2.46
C VAL A 411 23.23 18.46 1.12
N ASP A 412 24.36 17.78 0.99
CA ASP A 412 24.67 16.90 -0.12
C ASP A 412 23.93 15.58 0.06
N ASN A 413 22.87 15.39 -0.72
CA ASN A 413 22.09 14.16 -0.82
C ASN A 413 22.36 13.41 -2.14
N SER A 414 23.46 13.73 -2.81
CA SER A 414 23.90 13.01 -3.99
C SER A 414 24.48 11.65 -3.62
N THR A 415 24.28 10.67 -4.50
CA THR A 415 24.90 9.34 -4.34
C THR A 415 26.42 9.38 -4.41
N SER A 416 26.97 10.35 -5.17
CA SER A 416 28.42 10.50 -5.35
C SER A 416 29.12 11.06 -4.11
N GLY A 417 28.44 11.91 -3.32
CA GLY A 417 29.04 12.67 -2.23
C GLY A 417 30.16 13.62 -2.68
N ARG A 418 30.23 13.95 -3.98
CA ARG A 418 31.31 14.75 -4.57
C ARG A 418 31.38 16.13 -3.93
N LEU A 419 30.24 16.80 -3.80
CA LEU A 419 30.12 18.12 -3.20
C LEU A 419 30.62 18.13 -1.75
N TYR A 420 30.21 17.15 -0.94
CA TYR A 420 30.69 17.01 0.44
C TYR A 420 32.22 16.81 0.50
N ARG A 421 32.78 15.92 -0.33
CA ARG A 421 34.24 15.69 -0.38
C ARG A 421 35.01 16.93 -0.80
N ALA A 422 34.51 17.66 -1.80
CA ALA A 422 35.12 18.93 -2.22
C ALA A 422 35.12 19.94 -1.07
N ALA A 423 33.99 20.06 -0.37
CA ALA A 423 33.84 20.98 0.78
C ALA A 423 34.74 20.62 1.98
N THR A 424 35.07 19.33 2.16
CA THR A 424 36.04 18.91 3.20
C THR A 424 37.49 19.27 2.86
N LEU A 425 37.83 19.36 1.58
CA LEU A 425 39.17 19.75 1.12
C LEU A 425 39.35 21.27 1.08
N ARG A 426 38.34 21.97 0.59
CA ARG A 426 38.29 23.43 0.57
C ARG A 426 36.87 23.88 0.87
N ARG A 427 36.71 24.64 1.96
CA ARG A 427 35.40 25.18 2.32
C ARG A 427 34.92 26.12 1.20
N PRO A 428 33.63 26.06 0.81
CA PRO A 428 33.06 27.04 -0.10
C PRO A 428 33.21 28.44 0.52
N GLU A 429 33.91 29.33 -0.17
CA GLU A 429 34.11 30.71 0.28
C GLU A 429 33.01 31.60 -0.31
N TYR A 430 32.06 31.97 0.54
CA TYR A 430 31.10 33.03 0.24
C TYR A 430 31.41 34.21 1.16
N PRO A 431 31.77 35.40 0.63
CA PRO A 431 32.16 36.54 1.45
C PRO A 431 31.09 36.85 2.51
N GLY A 432 31.51 36.90 3.78
CA GLY A 432 30.67 37.31 4.92
C GLY A 432 29.60 36.31 5.38
N VAL A 433 29.54 35.08 4.87
CA VAL A 433 28.52 34.09 5.27
C VAL A 433 29.13 32.71 5.54
N ALA A 434 28.83 32.15 6.71
CA ALA A 434 29.28 30.80 7.07
C ALA A 434 28.44 29.75 6.34
N VAL A 435 29.08 28.99 5.43
CA VAL A 435 28.46 27.84 4.75
C VAL A 435 29.03 26.55 5.33
N ARG A 436 28.15 25.69 5.84
CA ARG A 436 28.46 24.35 6.33
C ARG A 436 27.85 23.31 5.41
N VAL A 437 28.69 22.44 4.87
CA VAL A 437 28.24 21.33 4.03
C VAL A 437 28.11 20.07 4.88
N VAL A 438 26.96 19.40 4.80
CA VAL A 438 26.64 18.18 5.54
C VAL A 438 26.24 17.09 4.54
N ARG A 439 26.54 15.84 4.87
CA ARG A 439 26.23 14.69 4.00
C ARG A 439 25.00 13.94 4.50
N GLU A 440 24.10 13.63 3.58
CA GLU A 440 23.04 12.62 3.76
C GLU A 440 23.24 11.52 2.72
N PRO A 441 23.83 10.36 3.09
CA PRO A 441 24.18 9.32 2.14
C PRO A 441 22.97 8.57 1.57
N VAL A 442 21.82 8.57 2.27
CA VAL A 442 20.61 7.89 1.84
C VAL A 442 19.72 8.85 1.08
N ARG A 443 19.53 8.58 -0.21
CA ARG A 443 18.76 9.44 -1.09
C ARG A 443 17.30 9.63 -0.62
N GLY A 444 16.87 10.89 -0.51
CA GLY A 444 15.52 11.30 -0.13
C GLY A 444 15.50 12.72 0.43
N LEU A 445 14.64 13.58 -0.12
CA LEU A 445 14.57 15.00 0.25
C LEU A 445 14.19 15.21 1.72
N SER A 446 13.24 14.43 2.26
CA SER A 446 12.90 14.48 3.69
C SER A 446 14.10 14.12 4.58
N ARG A 447 14.89 13.10 4.20
CA ARG A 447 16.12 12.73 4.93
C ARG A 447 17.14 13.84 4.89
N ALA A 448 17.33 14.44 3.71
CA ALA A 448 18.23 15.59 3.54
C ALA A 448 17.78 16.79 4.40
N ARG A 449 16.49 17.12 4.39
CA ARG A 449 15.93 18.18 5.24
C ARG A 449 16.11 17.87 6.72
N ASN A 450 15.86 16.65 7.17
CA ASN A 450 16.07 16.24 8.56
C ASN A 450 17.54 16.30 8.97
N THR A 451 18.46 15.87 8.10
CA THR A 451 19.90 16.00 8.29
C THR A 451 20.31 17.48 8.39
N GLY A 452 19.72 18.34 7.55
CA GLY A 452 19.88 19.80 7.64
C GLY A 452 19.42 20.35 8.98
N VAL A 453 18.18 20.03 9.40
CA VAL A 453 17.59 20.46 10.67
C VAL A 453 18.46 20.07 11.87
N ARG A 454 18.95 18.83 11.89
CA ARG A 454 19.86 18.34 12.95
C ARG A 454 21.18 19.13 13.00
N ALA A 455 21.65 19.63 11.87
CA ALA A 455 22.86 20.44 11.83
C ALA A 455 22.59 21.89 12.28
N CYS A 456 21.45 22.48 11.93
CA CYS A 456 21.10 23.87 12.20
C CYS A 456 21.20 24.26 13.68
N ARG A 457 21.53 25.52 13.96
CA ARG A 457 21.60 26.16 15.29
C ARG A 457 20.66 27.36 15.46
N GLY A 458 20.13 27.90 14.37
CA GLY A 458 19.22 29.05 14.33
C GLY A 458 17.89 28.84 15.05
N ARG A 459 17.34 29.93 15.58
CA ARG A 459 15.98 30.04 16.14
C ARG A 459 14.92 29.79 15.07
N VAL A 460 15.12 30.38 13.89
CA VAL A 460 14.27 30.19 12.71
C VAL A 460 15.05 29.41 11.66
N ILE A 461 14.43 28.36 11.09
CA ILE A 461 15.02 27.49 10.08
C ILE A 461 14.27 27.69 8.76
N LEU A 462 14.96 28.24 7.75
CA LEU A 462 14.42 28.45 6.40
C LEU A 462 14.83 27.30 5.49
N PHE A 463 13.96 26.96 4.55
CA PHE A 463 14.21 25.95 3.52
C PHE A 463 14.00 26.56 2.14
N THR A 464 14.93 26.23 1.24
CA THR A 464 14.76 26.43 -0.19
C THR A 464 15.42 25.29 -0.96
N ASP A 465 15.00 25.11 -2.21
CA ASP A 465 15.53 24.05 -3.08
C ASP A 465 16.69 24.59 -3.94
N ASP A 466 17.55 23.70 -4.44
CA ASP A 466 18.73 24.08 -5.23
C ASP A 466 18.39 24.63 -6.64
N ASP A 467 17.13 24.60 -7.04
CA ASP A 467 16.60 25.20 -8.27
C ASP A 467 15.77 26.48 -8.03
N ALA A 468 15.87 27.05 -6.82
CA ALA A 468 15.19 28.28 -6.42
C ALA A 468 16.16 29.46 -6.19
N LEU A 469 15.69 30.67 -6.53
CA LEU A 469 16.39 31.94 -6.31
C LEU A 469 15.58 32.79 -5.32
N VAL A 470 16.13 32.99 -4.13
CA VAL A 470 15.50 33.78 -3.06
C VAL A 470 15.65 35.30 -3.32
N ALA A 471 14.69 36.10 -2.85
CA ALA A 471 14.80 37.55 -2.88
C ALA A 471 15.84 38.08 -1.85
N PRO A 472 16.43 39.28 -2.03
CA PRO A 472 17.42 39.81 -1.09
C PRO A 472 16.89 40.01 0.33
N ASP A 473 15.63 40.39 0.49
CA ASP A 473 14.93 40.60 1.76
C ASP A 473 14.28 39.31 2.30
N TRP A 474 14.49 38.16 1.65
CA TRP A 474 13.81 36.91 1.97
C TRP A 474 13.99 36.46 3.44
N VAL A 475 15.21 36.59 3.97
CA VAL A 475 15.52 36.21 5.35
C VAL A 475 14.85 37.16 6.34
N THR A 476 14.99 38.47 6.16
CA THR A 476 14.40 39.49 7.04
C THR A 476 12.88 39.37 7.06
N THR A 477 12.27 39.20 5.88
CA THR A 477 10.82 39.07 5.75
C THR A 477 10.30 37.81 6.45
N ALA A 478 11.02 36.70 6.40
CA ALA A 478 10.63 35.48 7.10
C ALA A 478 10.69 35.65 8.63
N VAL A 479 11.77 36.24 9.16
CA VAL A 479 11.94 36.44 10.61
C VAL A 479 10.95 37.47 11.14
N ASP A 480 10.81 38.61 10.48
CA ASP A 480 9.85 39.65 10.86
C ASP A 480 8.41 39.11 10.82
N ALA A 481 8.08 38.20 9.88
CA ALA A 481 6.78 37.55 9.84
C ALA A 481 6.55 36.61 11.03
N VAL A 482 7.56 35.80 11.43
CA VAL A 482 7.49 34.96 12.64
C VAL A 482 7.26 35.85 13.86
N ASP A 483 8.07 36.89 14.03
CA ASP A 483 8.03 37.73 15.23
C ASP A 483 6.75 38.58 15.32
N ARG A 484 6.24 39.07 14.18
CA ARG A 484 4.99 39.85 14.11
C ARG A 484 3.73 39.02 14.37
N THR A 485 3.71 37.76 13.93
CA THR A 485 2.49 36.94 13.91
C THR A 485 2.48 35.84 14.98
N GLY A 486 3.64 35.49 15.52
CA GLY A 486 3.80 34.31 16.38
C GLY A 486 3.59 32.99 15.64
N ALA A 487 3.68 32.98 14.31
CA ALA A 487 3.44 31.77 13.53
C ALA A 487 4.56 30.74 13.72
N ASP A 488 4.17 29.47 13.83
CA ASP A 488 5.08 28.33 13.92
C ASP A 488 5.79 28.03 12.59
N CYS A 489 5.08 28.30 11.50
CA CYS A 489 5.52 28.11 10.13
C CYS A 489 5.16 29.35 9.31
N VAL A 490 6.12 29.87 8.55
CA VAL A 490 5.89 30.91 7.53
C VAL A 490 6.15 30.32 6.15
N THR A 491 5.29 30.64 5.20
CA THR A 491 5.41 30.25 3.78
C THR A 491 5.30 31.50 2.92
N GLY A 492 5.75 31.44 1.67
CA GLY A 492 5.75 32.63 0.81
C GLY A 492 5.43 32.38 -0.66
N ARG A 493 5.50 33.45 -1.45
CA ARG A 493 5.25 33.42 -2.90
C ARG A 493 6.34 32.67 -3.64
N VAL A 494 5.93 31.87 -4.61
CA VAL A 494 6.85 31.13 -5.49
C VAL A 494 6.50 31.45 -6.93
N LEU A 495 7.31 32.31 -7.54
CA LEU A 495 7.12 32.80 -8.89
C LEU A 495 7.96 32.00 -9.88
N ALA A 496 7.54 31.95 -11.14
CA ALA A 496 8.34 31.37 -12.20
C ALA A 496 9.62 32.20 -12.45
N ALA A 497 10.80 31.57 -12.43
CA ALA A 497 12.04 32.24 -12.81
C ALA A 497 12.12 32.56 -14.32
N SER A 498 11.40 31.80 -15.16
CA SER A 498 11.32 32.01 -16.61
C SER A 498 10.05 31.39 -17.18
N LEU A 499 9.43 32.05 -18.17
CA LEU A 499 8.26 31.59 -18.92
C LEU A 499 8.53 31.39 -20.42
N GLU A 500 9.80 31.26 -20.81
CA GLU A 500 10.21 31.13 -22.21
C GLU A 500 9.67 29.82 -22.84
N ARG A 501 9.88 28.71 -22.13
CA ARG A 501 9.55 27.37 -22.65
C ARG A 501 8.06 27.06 -22.51
N LYS A 502 7.56 26.26 -23.45
CA LYS A 502 6.16 25.76 -23.44
C LYS A 502 5.84 25.01 -22.14
N SER A 503 6.75 24.17 -21.64
CA SER A 503 6.55 23.44 -20.37
C SER A 503 6.35 24.37 -19.17
N HIS A 504 7.08 25.50 -19.11
CA HIS A 504 6.96 26.47 -18.01
C HIS A 504 5.57 27.11 -18.00
N ARG A 505 5.13 27.58 -19.19
CA ARG A 505 3.79 28.17 -19.35
C ARG A 505 2.67 27.18 -19.03
N ILE A 506 2.81 25.90 -19.42
CA ILE A 506 1.81 24.86 -19.09
C ILE A 506 1.79 24.58 -17.59
N PHE A 507 2.95 24.54 -16.92
CA PHE A 507 3.02 24.32 -15.47
C PHE A 507 2.28 25.42 -14.71
N GLU A 508 2.56 26.68 -15.03
CA GLU A 508 1.89 27.83 -14.40
C GLU A 508 0.40 27.89 -14.73
N ALA A 509 0.01 27.59 -15.98
CA ALA A 509 -1.41 27.44 -16.34
C ALA A 509 -2.10 26.31 -15.55
N GLY A 510 -1.35 25.32 -15.07
CA GLY A 510 -1.79 24.25 -14.18
C GLY A 510 -1.89 24.65 -12.70
N GLY A 511 -1.73 25.93 -12.36
CA GLY A 511 -1.84 26.45 -10.99
C GLY A 511 -0.52 26.70 -10.29
N GLY A 512 0.62 26.34 -10.90
CA GLY A 512 1.96 26.72 -10.44
C GLY A 512 2.23 26.44 -8.96
N PHE A 513 3.15 27.22 -8.39
CA PHE A 513 3.42 27.22 -6.94
C PHE A 513 2.88 28.46 -6.22
N ASP A 514 2.66 29.56 -6.93
CA ASP A 514 2.19 30.82 -6.34
C ASP A 514 0.79 30.69 -5.70
N LYS A 515 0.59 31.30 -4.53
CA LYS A 515 -0.71 31.36 -3.82
C LYS A 515 -1.33 32.77 -3.84
N GLY A 516 -0.73 33.68 -4.60
CA GLY A 516 -1.19 35.04 -4.81
C GLY A 516 -0.62 36.04 -3.79
N PRO A 517 -1.04 37.31 -3.89
CA PRO A 517 -0.43 38.42 -3.16
C PRO A 517 -1.07 38.68 -1.78
N VAL A 518 -2.02 37.86 -1.35
CA VAL A 518 -2.81 38.10 -0.12
C VAL A 518 -2.22 37.28 1.03
N ALA A 519 -1.86 37.96 2.12
CA ALA A 519 -1.39 37.32 3.33
C ALA A 519 -2.50 36.51 4.01
N LYS A 520 -2.18 35.32 4.53
CA LYS A 520 -3.19 34.42 5.13
C LYS A 520 -2.63 33.69 6.34
N THR A 521 -3.39 33.70 7.43
CA THR A 521 -3.11 32.89 8.61
C THR A 521 -4.00 31.66 8.60
N TRP A 522 -3.39 30.48 8.68
CA TRP A 522 -4.07 29.20 8.74
C TRP A 522 -3.89 28.60 10.12
N THR A 523 -4.99 28.17 10.72
CA THR A 523 -5.02 27.49 12.02
C THR A 523 -6.00 26.33 11.95
N ARG A 524 -5.95 25.41 12.91
CA ARG A 524 -6.93 24.33 13.00
C ARG A 524 -8.40 24.80 12.99
N ARG A 525 -8.65 26.03 13.46
CA ARG A 525 -10.00 26.63 13.54
C ARG A 525 -10.45 27.29 12.24
N GLY A 526 -9.55 27.63 11.32
CA GLY A 526 -9.93 28.34 10.11
C GLY A 526 -8.79 29.07 9.41
N VAL A 527 -9.19 29.97 8.50
CA VAL A 527 -8.30 30.90 7.79
C VAL A 527 -8.70 32.34 8.07
N SER A 528 -7.73 33.25 8.21
CA SER A 528 -7.98 34.67 8.47
C SER A 528 -8.70 35.38 7.31
N GLU A 529 -8.43 34.97 6.07
CA GLU A 529 -8.99 35.57 4.87
C GLU A 529 -9.31 34.52 3.80
N GLY A 530 -10.51 34.63 3.22
CA GLY A 530 -11.03 33.72 2.20
C GLY A 530 -11.82 32.55 2.78
N ARG A 531 -12.14 31.58 1.92
CA ARG A 531 -12.89 30.37 2.31
C ARG A 531 -11.94 29.20 2.52
N LEU A 532 -12.27 28.34 3.48
CA LEU A 532 -11.53 27.10 3.67
C LEU A 532 -11.59 26.25 2.38
N PRO A 533 -10.44 25.70 1.96
CA PRO A 533 -10.42 24.77 0.84
C PRO A 533 -11.24 23.52 1.21
N PRO A 534 -11.85 22.86 0.22
CA PRO A 534 -12.52 21.60 0.46
C PRO A 534 -11.59 20.59 1.13
N VAL A 535 -12.13 19.82 2.08
CA VAL A 535 -11.38 18.80 2.81
C VAL A 535 -10.25 19.40 3.67
N TYR A 536 -10.41 20.63 4.17
CA TYR A 536 -9.44 21.24 5.09
C TYR A 536 -9.17 20.37 6.33
N PRO A 537 -7.93 20.27 6.85
CA PRO A 537 -6.67 20.84 6.33
C PRO A 537 -5.89 19.90 5.40
N TYR A 538 -6.53 18.82 4.92
CA TYR A 538 -5.84 17.68 4.32
C TYR A 538 -5.11 17.97 3.00
N PRO A 539 -5.52 18.89 2.11
CA PRO A 539 -4.76 19.15 0.88
C PRO A 539 -3.32 19.61 1.11
N GLY A 540 -3.02 20.39 2.16
CA GLY A 540 -1.68 20.92 2.43
C GLY A 540 -1.18 21.98 1.42
N SER A 541 -1.55 21.86 0.15
CA SER A 541 -1.04 22.68 -0.95
C SER A 541 -1.57 24.11 -0.99
N CYS A 542 -2.58 24.41 -0.17
CA CYS A 542 -3.10 25.75 0.05
C CYS A 542 -2.20 26.59 0.96
N PHE A 543 -1.33 25.94 1.75
CA PHE A 543 -0.51 26.62 2.74
C PHE A 543 0.72 27.27 2.12
N GLY A 544 1.40 26.59 1.20
CA GLY A 544 2.63 27.08 0.58
C GLY A 544 3.29 26.02 -0.28
N SER A 545 4.61 26.08 -0.37
CA SER A 545 5.46 25.17 -1.15
C SER A 545 6.77 24.89 -0.42
N GLY A 546 7.28 23.66 -0.51
CA GLY A 546 8.48 23.22 0.19
C GLY A 546 9.77 23.97 -0.16
N ASN A 547 9.80 24.71 -1.26
CA ASN A 547 10.95 25.52 -1.67
C ASN A 547 10.93 26.96 -1.13
N ASN A 548 9.91 27.34 -0.35
CA ASN A 548 9.79 28.65 0.26
C ASN A 548 9.02 28.56 1.59
N MET A 549 9.70 28.06 2.62
CA MET A 549 9.12 27.84 3.94
C MET A 549 10.14 28.12 5.05
N ALA A 550 9.67 28.63 6.18
CA ALA A 550 10.40 28.85 7.41
C ALA A 550 9.65 28.25 8.58
N PHE A 551 10.38 27.70 9.56
CA PHE A 551 9.79 27.16 10.77
C PHE A 551 10.55 27.68 11.98
N THR A 552 9.84 27.85 13.10
CA THR A 552 10.52 27.96 14.39
C THR A 552 11.15 26.61 14.72
N ARG A 553 12.34 26.64 15.34
CA ARG A 553 12.98 25.41 15.84
C ARG A 553 12.07 24.63 16.78
N GLN A 554 11.33 25.34 17.64
CA GLN A 554 10.37 24.75 18.55
C GLN A 554 9.30 23.95 17.81
N CYS A 555 8.73 24.50 16.73
CA CYS A 555 7.75 23.81 15.90
C CYS A 555 8.33 22.54 15.27
N LEU A 556 9.51 22.61 14.65
CA LEU A 556 10.13 21.43 14.04
C LEU A 556 10.39 20.30 15.03
N ASN A 557 10.81 20.66 16.26
CA ASN A 557 11.02 19.71 17.34
C ASN A 557 9.70 19.10 17.83
N SER A 558 8.63 19.89 17.93
CA SER A 558 7.34 19.40 18.43
C SER A 558 6.60 18.51 17.42
N VAL A 559 6.71 18.79 16.12
CA VAL A 559 6.05 18.00 15.06
C VAL A 559 6.86 16.80 14.58
N GLY A 560 8.16 16.72 14.93
CA GLY A 560 9.01 15.56 14.65
C GLY A 560 9.69 15.55 13.27
N GLY A 561 9.97 16.72 12.67
CA GLY A 561 10.67 16.80 11.38
C GLY A 561 9.87 16.29 10.17
N PHE A 562 10.53 16.08 9.03
CA PHE A 562 9.91 15.63 7.77
C PHE A 562 9.78 14.11 7.71
N THR A 563 8.63 13.64 7.22
CA THR A 563 8.34 12.21 7.08
C THR A 563 9.19 11.58 5.98
N GLU A 564 10.07 10.64 6.34
CA GLU A 564 11.15 10.12 5.48
C GLU A 564 10.67 9.15 4.38
N GLU A 565 9.45 8.64 4.50
CA GLU A 565 8.79 7.84 3.46
C GLU A 565 8.29 8.69 2.29
N LEU A 566 8.13 10.00 2.53
CA LEU A 566 7.65 10.97 1.55
C LEU A 566 8.82 11.71 0.88
N GLY A 567 8.49 12.39 -0.22
CA GLY A 567 9.38 13.36 -0.84
C GLY A 567 10.18 12.91 -2.05
N ALA A 568 10.79 13.90 -2.70
CA ALA A 568 11.60 13.68 -3.88
C ALA A 568 12.76 12.73 -3.56
N GLY A 569 13.07 11.84 -4.50
CA GLY A 569 14.11 10.83 -4.32
C GLY A 569 13.63 9.52 -3.69
N ARG A 570 12.43 9.49 -3.09
CA ARG A 570 11.73 8.26 -2.70
C ARG A 570 10.75 7.80 -3.80
N ALA A 571 10.17 6.61 -3.61
CA ALA A 571 9.21 6.05 -4.56
C ALA A 571 7.91 6.88 -4.65
N THR A 572 7.57 7.60 -3.58
CA THR A 572 6.40 8.49 -3.41
C THR A 572 6.52 9.83 -4.14
N ARG A 573 7.75 10.25 -4.47
CA ARG A 573 8.12 11.38 -5.37
C ARG A 573 7.74 12.80 -4.92
N GLY A 574 7.10 12.98 -3.76
CA GLY A 574 6.72 14.28 -3.22
C GLY A 574 5.79 14.17 -2.00
N GLY A 575 5.17 15.28 -1.62
CA GLY A 575 4.11 15.36 -0.60
C GLY A 575 4.58 15.55 0.84
N GLU A 576 5.88 15.66 1.05
CA GLU A 576 6.53 15.84 2.35
C GLU A 576 6.32 17.24 2.95
N ASP A 577 6.27 18.27 2.11
CA ASP A 577 5.93 19.65 2.50
C ASP A 577 4.45 19.77 2.86
N LEU A 578 3.58 19.18 2.04
CA LEU A 578 2.13 19.11 2.29
C LEU A 578 1.83 18.40 3.61
N ASP A 579 2.55 17.31 3.87
CA ASP A 579 2.47 16.57 5.13
C ASP A 579 2.95 17.41 6.30
N MET A 580 4.10 18.07 6.19
CA MET A 580 4.64 18.95 7.23
C MET A 580 3.65 20.07 7.59
N PHE A 581 3.16 20.84 6.61
CA PHE A 581 2.21 21.92 6.88
C PHE A 581 0.92 21.41 7.53
N ARG A 582 0.42 20.25 7.07
CA ARG A 582 -0.76 19.61 7.66
C ARG A 582 -0.51 19.23 9.12
N ARG A 583 0.65 18.63 9.44
CA ARG A 583 0.99 18.24 10.81
C ARG A 583 1.11 19.45 11.74
N VAL A 584 1.68 20.57 11.29
CA VAL A 584 1.69 21.83 12.04
C VAL A 584 0.27 22.27 12.39
N ILE A 585 -0.66 22.29 11.42
CA ILE A 585 -2.05 22.67 11.67
C ILE A 585 -2.75 21.68 12.61
N LEU A 586 -2.57 20.39 12.40
CA LEU A 586 -3.23 19.34 13.20
C LEU A 586 -2.74 19.31 14.65
N SER A 587 -1.47 19.64 14.90
CA SER A 587 -0.90 19.80 16.24
C SER A 587 -1.34 21.10 16.94
N GLY A 588 -2.18 21.92 16.29
CA GLY A 588 -2.67 23.18 16.83
C GLY A 588 -1.78 24.38 16.55
N GLY A 589 -0.71 24.21 15.76
CA GLY A 589 0.17 25.29 15.34
C GLY A 589 -0.45 26.17 14.25
N THR A 590 0.27 27.24 13.92
CA THR A 590 -0.15 28.27 12.97
C THR A 590 0.78 28.32 11.76
N VAL A 591 0.18 28.32 10.55
CA VAL A 591 0.92 28.58 9.31
C VAL A 591 0.53 29.96 8.79
N PHE A 592 1.50 30.87 8.66
CA PHE A 592 1.31 32.19 8.06
C PHE A 592 1.88 32.21 6.64
N TYR A 593 1.09 32.70 5.68
CA TYR A 593 1.53 32.94 4.32
C TYR A 593 1.88 34.42 4.15
N GLU A 594 3.17 34.70 3.97
CA GLU A 594 3.75 36.04 3.80
C GLU A 594 4.05 36.29 2.32
N PRO A 595 3.22 37.06 1.60
CA PRO A 595 3.39 37.27 0.17
C PRO A 595 4.67 38.01 -0.21
N GLY A 596 5.28 38.77 0.73
CA GLY A 596 6.58 39.42 0.56
C GLY A 596 7.78 38.46 0.64
N MET A 597 7.61 37.27 1.22
CA MET A 597 8.66 36.24 1.24
C MET A 597 8.73 35.57 -0.13
N VAL A 598 9.52 36.12 -1.06
CA VAL A 598 9.49 35.72 -2.48
C VAL A 598 10.65 34.79 -2.86
N VAL A 599 10.31 33.73 -3.59
CA VAL A 599 11.25 32.84 -4.29
C VAL A 599 10.90 32.77 -5.78
N ARG A 600 11.93 32.76 -6.64
CA ARG A 600 11.78 32.46 -8.08
C ARG A 600 12.27 31.04 -8.37
N HIS A 601 11.37 30.16 -8.76
CA HIS A 601 11.65 28.75 -9.02
C HIS A 601 11.93 28.47 -10.50
N ARG A 602 12.98 27.71 -10.78
CA ARG A 602 13.35 27.28 -12.14
C ARG A 602 12.56 26.03 -12.53
N HIS A 603 11.50 26.20 -13.31
CA HIS A 603 10.75 25.07 -13.83
C HIS A 603 11.59 24.14 -14.70
N ARG A 604 11.22 22.86 -14.69
CA ARG A 604 11.85 21.84 -15.52
C ARG A 604 11.64 22.13 -17.01
N ALA A 605 12.73 22.02 -17.78
CA ALA A 605 12.70 22.17 -19.22
C ALA A 605 12.15 20.89 -19.89
N GLY A 606 11.24 21.07 -20.86
CA GLY A 606 10.71 19.99 -21.69
C GLY A 606 9.43 19.34 -21.14
N MET A 607 8.61 18.85 -22.07
CA MET A 607 7.29 18.26 -21.74
C MET A 607 7.40 16.93 -20.99
N TRP A 608 8.47 16.17 -21.21
CA TRP A 608 8.70 14.91 -20.50
C TRP A 608 8.96 15.14 -19.00
N ALA A 609 9.86 16.08 -18.68
CA ALA A 609 10.18 16.42 -17.30
C ALA A 609 8.96 17.00 -16.56
N LEU A 610 8.17 17.83 -17.23
CA LEU A 610 6.87 18.29 -16.73
C LEU A 610 5.90 17.13 -16.46
N THR A 611 5.74 16.21 -17.40
CA THR A 611 4.86 15.03 -17.23
C THR A 611 5.27 14.22 -16.00
N ARG A 612 6.58 13.98 -15.81
CA ARG A 612 7.09 13.29 -14.62
C ARG A 612 6.82 14.05 -13.32
N GLN A 613 6.93 15.37 -13.35
CA GLN A 613 6.62 16.23 -12.19
C GLN A 613 5.13 16.17 -11.84
N ILE A 614 4.24 16.31 -12.83
CA ILE A 614 2.79 16.24 -12.63
C ILE A 614 2.36 14.85 -12.10
N TYR A 615 2.95 13.77 -12.62
CA TYR A 615 2.76 12.45 -12.05
C TYR A 615 3.19 12.40 -10.57
N GLY A 616 4.36 12.97 -10.26
CA GLY A 616 4.91 13.05 -8.91
C GLY A 616 4.03 13.85 -7.94
N HIS A 617 3.36 14.91 -8.40
CA HIS A 617 2.39 15.65 -7.60
C HIS A 617 1.20 14.77 -7.20
N GLY A 618 0.67 13.98 -8.14
CA GLY A 618 -0.40 13.02 -7.86
C GLY A 618 0.02 11.94 -6.86
N THR A 619 1.19 11.30 -7.07
CA THR A 619 1.68 10.28 -6.14
C THR A 619 1.99 10.84 -4.76
N GLY A 620 2.63 12.02 -4.70
CA GLY A 620 3.03 12.66 -3.46
C GLY A 620 1.82 13.08 -2.63
N MET A 621 0.80 13.67 -3.25
CA MET A 621 -0.44 14.02 -2.56
C MET A 621 -1.14 12.77 -2.00
N ALA A 622 -1.32 11.73 -2.81
CA ALA A 622 -1.97 10.50 -2.36
C ALA A 622 -1.18 9.79 -1.26
N ALA A 623 0.15 9.73 -1.37
CA ALA A 623 1.01 9.17 -0.33
C ALA A 623 0.95 9.99 0.97
N SER A 624 0.97 11.32 0.88
CA SER A 624 0.83 12.22 2.04
C SER A 624 -0.50 12.02 2.76
N LEU A 625 -1.61 11.91 2.03
CA LEU A 625 -2.93 11.64 2.60
C LEU A 625 -3.01 10.24 3.23
N ALA A 626 -2.46 9.22 2.57
CA ALA A 626 -2.42 7.87 3.10
C ALA A 626 -1.57 7.80 4.38
N ARG A 627 -0.42 8.48 4.42
CA ARG A 627 0.41 8.59 5.61
C ARG A 627 -0.35 9.24 6.76
N CYS A 628 -1.08 10.33 6.52
CA CYS A 628 -1.92 10.97 7.53
C CYS A 628 -3.06 10.05 8.02
N ALA A 629 -3.67 9.28 7.11
CA ALA A 629 -4.70 8.30 7.47
C ALA A 629 -4.14 7.12 8.29
N LEU A 630 -2.84 6.82 8.19
CA LEU A 630 -2.17 5.81 9.00
C LEU A 630 -1.89 6.28 10.43
N ASP A 631 -1.68 7.57 10.65
CA ASP A 631 -1.39 8.12 11.99
C ASP A 631 -2.61 8.06 12.92
N ASP A 632 -3.81 8.29 12.40
CA ASP A 632 -5.03 8.35 13.22
C ASP A 632 -6.29 7.92 12.45
N ARG A 633 -7.17 7.17 13.14
CA ARG A 633 -8.43 6.65 12.56
C ARG A 633 -9.45 7.75 12.26
N GLY A 634 -9.45 8.85 13.02
CA GLY A 634 -10.26 10.02 12.76
C GLY A 634 -9.82 10.72 11.48
N HIS A 635 -8.51 10.89 11.28
CA HIS A 635 -7.95 11.39 10.02
C HIS A 635 -8.28 10.48 8.84
N ALA A 636 -8.19 9.16 9.00
CA ALA A 636 -8.60 8.22 7.94
C ALA A 636 -10.05 8.43 7.49
N ARG A 637 -10.99 8.53 8.43
CA ARG A 637 -12.41 8.77 8.13
C ARG A 637 -12.61 10.10 7.40
N ALA A 638 -11.96 11.16 7.87
CA ALA A 638 -12.08 12.49 7.27
C ALA A 638 -11.49 12.54 5.85
N VAL A 639 -10.33 11.90 5.62
CA VAL A 639 -9.72 11.79 4.29
C VAL A 639 -10.65 11.03 3.35
N ILE A 640 -11.14 9.85 3.75
CA ILE A 640 -12.05 9.02 2.94
C ILE A 640 -13.33 9.78 2.60
N ALA A 641 -13.96 10.42 3.58
CA ALA A 641 -15.17 11.21 3.39
C ALA A 641 -14.94 12.41 2.46
N GLY A 642 -13.73 12.97 2.47
CA GLY A 642 -13.33 14.09 1.63
C GLY A 642 -12.98 13.73 0.19
N LEU A 643 -12.64 12.47 -0.11
CA LEU A 643 -12.18 12.05 -1.45
C LEU A 643 -13.10 12.48 -2.60
N PRO A 644 -14.44 12.31 -2.52
CA PRO A 644 -15.32 12.73 -3.61
C PRO A 644 -15.24 14.24 -3.87
N THR A 645 -15.21 15.03 -2.80
CA THR A 645 -15.13 16.49 -2.90
C THR A 645 -13.77 16.93 -3.43
N GLY A 646 -12.67 16.37 -2.90
CA GLY A 646 -11.32 16.66 -3.38
C GLY A 646 -11.15 16.33 -4.87
N PHE A 647 -11.67 15.19 -5.33
CA PHE A 647 -11.60 14.79 -6.73
C PHE A 647 -12.42 15.72 -7.64
N ARG A 648 -13.62 16.13 -7.22
CA ARG A 648 -14.43 17.12 -7.95
C ARG A 648 -13.70 18.46 -8.06
N THR A 649 -13.10 18.94 -6.97
CA THR A 649 -12.34 20.19 -6.95
C THR A 649 -11.14 20.12 -7.89
N LEU A 650 -10.36 19.04 -7.84
CA LEU A 650 -9.25 18.82 -8.77
C LEU A 650 -9.72 18.88 -10.23
N LEU A 651 -10.76 18.13 -10.58
CA LEU A 651 -11.29 18.13 -11.95
C LEU A 651 -11.82 19.50 -12.37
N ALA A 652 -12.48 20.24 -11.47
CA ALA A 652 -12.96 21.58 -11.73
C ALA A 652 -11.79 22.55 -11.99
N SER A 653 -10.75 22.53 -11.15
CA SER A 653 -9.54 23.33 -11.34
C SER A 653 -8.83 22.99 -12.66
N ARG A 654 -8.73 21.70 -13.00
CA ARG A 654 -8.14 21.25 -14.27
C ARG A 654 -9.00 21.61 -15.49
N ARG A 655 -10.33 21.68 -15.35
CA ARG A 655 -11.22 22.20 -16.40
C ARG A 655 -11.04 23.71 -16.56
N ALA A 656 -10.98 24.47 -15.47
CA ALA A 656 -10.73 25.91 -15.49
C ALA A 656 -9.36 26.23 -16.14
N ALA A 657 -8.31 25.49 -15.79
CA ALA A 657 -6.98 25.61 -16.40
C ALA A 657 -6.93 25.28 -17.90
N ARG A 658 -7.95 24.60 -18.44
CA ARG A 658 -8.09 24.35 -19.89
C ARG A 658 -8.80 25.50 -20.60
N THR A 659 -9.66 26.23 -19.90
CA THR A 659 -10.49 27.31 -20.46
C THR A 659 -9.87 28.68 -20.28
N LEU A 660 -9.10 28.90 -19.19
CA LEU A 660 -8.43 30.15 -18.90
C LEU A 660 -7.35 30.46 -19.94
N SER A 661 -7.35 31.70 -20.41
CA SER A 661 -6.36 32.29 -21.30
C SER A 661 -5.42 33.20 -20.53
N GLY A 662 -4.17 32.77 -20.33
CA GLY A 662 -3.11 33.59 -19.74
C GLY A 662 -2.63 33.12 -18.36
N VAL A 663 -1.33 33.30 -18.11
CA VAL A 663 -0.69 33.14 -16.81
C VAL A 663 -0.78 34.51 -16.10
N PRO A 664 -1.32 34.60 -14.87
CA PRO A 664 -1.30 35.85 -14.11
C PRO A 664 0.15 36.27 -13.82
N ASP A 665 0.47 37.55 -14.02
CA ASP A 665 1.77 38.19 -13.74
C ASP A 665 3.00 37.68 -14.50
N ALA A 666 2.93 37.64 -15.84
CA ALA A 666 4.16 37.74 -16.64
C ALA A 666 4.65 39.20 -16.66
N PRO A 667 5.87 39.52 -16.19
CA PRO A 667 6.46 40.83 -16.41
C PRO A 667 6.68 41.00 -17.92
N GLU A 668 6.18 42.12 -18.44
CA GLU A 668 6.24 42.58 -19.83
C GLU A 668 5.52 41.72 -20.88
N ARG A 669 4.55 42.37 -21.53
CA ARG A 669 3.84 41.88 -22.71
C ARG A 669 4.83 41.64 -23.85
N VAL A 670 5.29 40.40 -24.00
CA VAL A 670 5.92 39.94 -25.25
C VAL A 670 4.82 39.87 -26.33
N PRO A 671 4.86 40.70 -27.39
CA PRO A 671 3.84 40.66 -28.44
C PRO A 671 3.88 39.32 -29.18
N GLY A 672 2.72 38.67 -29.39
CA GLY A 672 2.58 37.51 -30.28
C GLY A 672 2.44 36.10 -29.66
N LYS A 673 2.21 35.93 -28.35
CA LYS A 673 2.14 34.58 -27.74
C LYS A 673 0.75 33.91 -27.82
N SER A 674 0.74 32.69 -28.35
CA SER A 674 -0.41 31.78 -28.34
C SER A 674 -0.87 31.42 -26.94
N VAL A 675 -2.19 31.37 -26.76
CA VAL A 675 -2.88 30.93 -25.53
C VAL A 675 -2.40 29.53 -25.15
N THR A 676 -1.73 29.39 -24.00
CA THR A 676 -1.20 28.10 -23.54
C THR A 676 -2.15 27.47 -22.52
N ARG A 677 -2.81 26.37 -22.89
CA ARG A 677 -3.80 25.64 -22.08
C ARG A 677 -3.18 24.42 -21.40
N PHE A 678 -3.70 24.03 -20.22
CA PHE A 678 -3.28 22.79 -19.56
C PHE A 678 -3.79 21.54 -20.32
N PRO A 679 -2.92 20.66 -20.85
CA PRO A 679 -3.35 19.49 -21.63
C PRO A 679 -4.19 18.48 -20.84
N ARG A 680 -5.20 17.87 -21.50
CA ARG A 680 -6.04 16.82 -20.90
C ARG A 680 -5.22 15.61 -20.42
N TYR A 681 -4.21 15.19 -21.18
CA TYR A 681 -3.39 14.03 -20.82
C TYR A 681 -2.59 14.27 -19.54
N LEU A 682 -2.16 15.50 -19.23
CA LEU A 682 -1.48 15.79 -17.96
C LEU A 682 -2.41 15.64 -16.76
N THR A 683 -3.71 15.91 -16.92
CA THR A 683 -4.70 15.58 -15.89
C THR A 683 -4.79 14.07 -15.68
N LEU A 684 -4.83 13.29 -16.76
CA LEU A 684 -4.83 11.82 -16.65
C LEU A 684 -3.56 11.31 -15.95
N VAL A 685 -2.40 11.85 -16.30
CA VAL A 685 -1.11 11.51 -15.67
C VAL A 685 -1.13 11.79 -14.17
N GLU A 686 -1.66 12.95 -13.76
CA GLU A 686 -1.82 13.28 -12.34
C GLU A 686 -2.76 12.31 -11.62
N LEU A 687 -3.90 11.97 -12.24
CA LEU A 687 -4.86 10.99 -11.71
C LEU A 687 -4.24 9.60 -11.55
N VAL A 688 -3.45 9.14 -12.52
CA VAL A 688 -2.68 7.89 -12.39
C VAL A 688 -1.69 7.99 -11.23
N GLY A 689 -1.07 9.16 -11.04
CA GLY A 689 -0.26 9.45 -9.85
C GLY A 689 -1.03 9.25 -8.55
N TYR A 690 -2.23 9.83 -8.43
CA TYR A 690 -3.10 9.64 -7.25
C TYR A 690 -3.40 8.16 -6.96
N CYS A 691 -3.61 7.35 -7.99
CA CYS A 691 -3.91 5.92 -7.84
C CYS A 691 -2.69 5.11 -7.40
N THR A 692 -1.49 5.56 -7.76
CA THR A 692 -0.25 4.83 -7.50
C THR A 692 0.46 5.29 -6.21
N GLY A 693 0.14 6.46 -5.67
CA GLY A 693 0.77 6.98 -4.46
C GLY A 693 0.62 6.08 -3.23
N VAL A 694 -0.58 5.51 -3.01
CA VAL A 694 -0.85 4.64 -1.85
C VAL A 694 -0.07 3.31 -1.92
N PRO A 695 -0.10 2.54 -3.04
CA PRO A 695 0.75 1.38 -3.20
C PRO A 695 2.25 1.69 -3.09
N LEU A 696 2.69 2.84 -3.59
CA LEU A 696 4.10 3.26 -3.50
C LEU A 696 4.52 3.53 -2.05
N LEU A 697 3.68 4.18 -1.25
CA LEU A 697 3.91 4.36 0.18
C LEU A 697 3.98 3.02 0.91
N ALA A 698 3.02 2.12 0.68
CA ALA A 698 3.03 0.78 1.27
C ALA A 698 4.33 0.01 0.93
N GLY A 699 4.77 0.11 -0.32
CA GLY A 699 6.03 -0.47 -0.77
C GLY A 699 7.28 0.13 -0.10
N VAL A 700 7.24 1.42 0.27
CA VAL A 700 8.31 2.07 1.03
C VAL A 700 8.33 1.59 2.47
N LEU A 701 7.19 1.63 3.17
CA LEU A 701 7.06 1.17 4.56
C LEU A 701 7.56 -0.27 4.73
N LEU A 702 7.17 -1.17 3.82
CA LEU A 702 7.61 -2.57 3.86
C LEU A 702 9.11 -2.77 3.65
N ARG A 703 9.77 -1.88 2.90
CA ARG A 703 11.23 -1.95 2.73
C ARG A 703 11.94 -1.46 3.98
N ASP A 704 11.47 -0.35 4.54
CA ASP A 704 12.09 0.26 5.71
C ASP A 704 11.92 -0.66 6.95
N SER A 705 10.75 -1.32 7.13
CA SER A 705 10.56 -2.33 8.20
C SER A 705 11.45 -3.57 8.07
N ARG A 706 11.84 -3.95 6.85
CA ARG A 706 12.78 -5.07 6.63
C ARG A 706 14.22 -4.67 6.92
N ALA A 707 14.59 -3.43 6.60
CA ALA A 707 15.91 -2.90 6.89
C ALA A 707 16.15 -2.77 8.40
N SER A 708 15.12 -2.38 9.17
CA SER A 708 15.23 -2.33 10.64
C SER A 708 15.36 -3.73 11.27
N MET A 709 14.62 -4.74 10.78
CA MET A 709 14.72 -6.11 11.31
C MET A 709 16.04 -6.81 10.95
N GLY A 710 16.75 -6.37 9.91
CA GLY A 710 18.05 -6.93 9.52
C GLY A 710 19.26 -6.28 10.19
N GLN A 711 19.06 -5.27 11.04
CA GLN A 711 20.13 -4.64 11.84
C GLN A 711 20.21 -5.19 13.27
N ASP A 712 19.21 -5.94 13.71
CA ASP A 712 19.14 -6.60 15.03
C ASP A 712 19.49 -8.12 14.96
N ALA A 713 20.01 -8.59 13.83
CA ALA A 713 20.54 -9.94 13.60
C ALA A 713 22.01 -9.87 13.22
#